data_AF-A0A3E1P2J4-F1
#
_entry.id   AF-A0A3E1P2J4-F1
#
_cell.length_a   1.000
_cell.length_b   1.000
_cell.length_c   1.000
_cell.angle_alpha   90.00
_cell.angle_beta   90.00
_cell.angle_gamma   90.00
#
_symmetry.space_group_name_H-M   'P 1'
#
loop_
_entity.id
_entity.type
_entity.pdbx_description
1 polymer ?
#
loop_
_entity_poly.entity_id
_entity_poly.type
_entity_poly.pdbx_seq_one_letter_code
_entity_poly.pdbx_strand_id
1 'polypeptide(L)'
;MTAKKIILLLIPNWMIDFRQLDDSLNRLDLLAVAKYQLAEKIFAYKKVKFDAAEIEEHLDILTENKIIVEQSGNYLVGSENGLCYYFFTVFRNNMNLHLDATVNSIVTLFEKCDQFFSSGDHDASDFLHHLYQVTTLFHQRTYKPDYSTLAIYRENTDFIFSFYLNSIFEAFSLFELTSQEFAALINNLLLFLKYEDNVLDLQLMTFQQSIRQLTYSNPLLGREIANTLEANLSKKSVQCWGGIWNVLLMNSLEDLPLFLTKSDDADKLPFILEALTGIDFPQDKIEPVDSWFQGLGELKGEAKEKAPAFILSLLHCKATSEWSRREDYLNVLYRYANDSKPSIIHALLSRLLRFPIAEKNNLLLEVVGNEALDQRLLSLAEGILGHINDVLLYFSCVRKRFSKVLSSDAPFIHTARNLRHSNPGEFDKQLVTLLIDNSGRVRLMANRILGQLRRAFDSVTKLHFDVLTLDAKSQFKFFTSVLSEYLEPKYSLPLILDLVNSGNEVVREALICRLELLTEDYSNLVKEAIKNYWPVMSNEQQKLYNRVENYSKEFYNELHEKNLIRELDPFYTQMKYYKAFMSKYGKSFNQGLTKTVEQKSVFHKLFTKVEVAKGGGWKMESSNEISKFTTFSASMVFPRTLFINQDLFEYLRLASINEDWSNFLPQWIVTN
;
A
#
# COMPACT_ATOMS: atom_id res chain seq x y z
N MET A 1 20.72 -15.39 -6.78
CA MET A 1 21.00 -13.94 -6.87
C MET A 1 21.69 -13.55 -5.56
N THR A 2 23.00 -13.28 -5.59
CA THR A 2 23.83 -13.11 -4.37
C THR A 2 23.53 -11.78 -3.67
N ALA A 3 23.64 -11.73 -2.32
CA ALA A 3 23.41 -10.53 -1.51
C ALA A 3 24.18 -9.29 -2.00
N LYS A 4 25.36 -9.47 -2.60
CA LYS A 4 26.13 -8.41 -3.30
C LYS A 4 25.33 -7.69 -4.39
N LYS A 5 24.49 -8.40 -5.17
CA LYS A 5 23.69 -7.80 -6.24
C LYS A 5 22.44 -7.06 -5.74
N ILE A 6 21.90 -7.43 -4.57
CA ILE A 6 20.74 -6.73 -3.98
C ILE A 6 21.18 -5.42 -3.34
N ILE A 7 22.37 -5.37 -2.74
CA ILE A 7 22.96 -4.10 -2.25
C ILE A 7 23.28 -3.17 -3.43
N LEU A 8 23.83 -3.68 -4.53
CA LEU A 8 24.06 -2.92 -5.77
C LEU A 8 22.77 -2.38 -6.42
N LEU A 9 21.62 -3.02 -6.22
CA LEU A 9 20.31 -2.55 -6.72
C LEU A 9 19.66 -1.48 -5.82
N LEU A 10 20.21 -1.26 -4.62
CA LEU A 10 19.82 -0.17 -3.71
C LEU A 10 20.86 0.97 -3.70
N ILE A 11 21.96 0.82 -4.43
CA ILE A 11 22.86 1.93 -4.74
C ILE A 11 22.12 2.76 -5.79
N PRO A 12 21.74 4.00 -5.47
CA PRO A 12 21.19 4.84 -6.50
C PRO A 12 22.26 5.08 -7.58
N ASN A 13 21.88 4.99 -8.86
CA ASN A 13 22.77 5.22 -10.02
C ASN A 13 23.44 6.62 -10.06
N TRP A 14 23.23 7.45 -9.04
CA TRP A 14 23.83 8.77 -8.83
C TRP A 14 25.04 8.75 -7.90
N MET A 15 25.55 7.59 -7.47
CA MET A 15 26.81 7.54 -6.73
C MET A 15 27.97 8.08 -7.59
N ILE A 16 28.42 9.27 -7.22
CA ILE A 16 29.37 10.08 -7.96
C ILE A 16 30.76 9.44 -7.89
N ASP A 17 31.36 9.12 -9.03
CA ASP A 17 32.78 8.80 -9.10
C ASP A 17 33.59 10.10 -9.12
N PHE A 18 33.81 10.71 -7.96
CA PHE A 18 34.62 11.93 -7.86
C PHE A 18 36.09 11.75 -8.27
N ARG A 19 36.56 10.51 -8.43
CA ARG A 19 37.86 10.27 -9.08
C ARG A 19 37.79 10.63 -10.57
N GLN A 20 36.65 10.41 -11.22
CA GLN A 20 36.38 10.93 -12.57
C GLN A 20 36.23 12.45 -12.59
N LEU A 21 35.73 13.07 -11.51
CA LEU A 21 35.73 14.54 -11.38
C LEU A 21 37.17 15.08 -11.30
N ASP A 22 38.03 14.53 -10.44
CA ASP A 22 39.45 14.94 -10.37
C ASP A 22 40.19 14.66 -11.70
N ASP A 23 39.95 13.52 -12.33
CA ASP A 23 40.56 13.19 -13.64
C ASP A 23 40.03 14.07 -14.79
N SER A 24 38.79 14.56 -14.73
CA SER A 24 38.19 15.45 -15.73
C SER A 24 38.48 16.94 -15.49
N LEU A 25 38.71 17.36 -14.24
CA LEU A 25 39.15 18.71 -13.90
C LEU A 25 40.62 18.95 -14.26
N ASN A 26 41.44 17.89 -14.25
CA ASN A 26 42.87 17.97 -14.55
C ASN A 26 43.22 17.74 -16.04
N ARG A 27 42.24 17.42 -16.90
CA ARG A 27 42.42 17.34 -18.35
C ARG A 27 41.99 18.65 -19.00
N LEU A 28 42.95 19.41 -19.53
CA LEU A 28 42.69 20.50 -20.47
C LEU A 28 42.28 19.90 -21.82
N ASP A 29 41.03 19.46 -21.93
CA ASP A 29 40.43 19.00 -23.17
C ASP A 29 39.31 19.93 -23.66
N LEU A 30 38.87 19.72 -24.91
CA LEU A 30 37.82 20.52 -25.54
C LEU A 30 36.50 20.48 -24.75
N LEU A 31 36.26 19.42 -23.95
CA LEU A 31 35.06 19.27 -23.14
C LEU A 31 35.12 20.18 -21.90
N ALA A 32 36.27 20.35 -21.27
CA ALA A 32 36.44 21.31 -20.16
C ALA A 32 36.13 22.75 -20.61
N VAL A 33 36.61 23.15 -21.78
CA VAL A 33 36.33 24.47 -22.39
C VAL A 33 34.84 24.64 -22.67
N ALA A 34 34.21 23.65 -23.29
CA ALA A 34 32.77 23.65 -23.57
C ALA A 34 31.92 23.75 -22.29
N LYS A 35 32.27 23.01 -21.22
CA LYS A 35 31.58 23.09 -19.93
C LYS A 35 31.72 24.46 -19.28
N TYR A 36 32.90 25.06 -19.32
CA TYR A 36 33.12 26.41 -18.77
C TYR A 36 32.31 27.46 -19.52
N GLN A 37 32.29 27.43 -20.85
CA GLN A 37 31.48 28.37 -21.65
C GLN A 37 29.98 28.15 -21.46
N LEU A 38 29.52 26.91 -21.32
CA LEU A 38 28.13 26.63 -20.97
C LEU A 38 27.79 27.19 -19.58
N ALA A 39 28.67 27.04 -18.59
CA ALA A 39 28.51 27.64 -17.27
C ALA A 39 28.41 29.17 -17.31
N GLU A 40 29.23 29.85 -18.13
CA GLU A 40 29.10 31.29 -18.38
C GLU A 40 27.76 31.66 -19.01
N LYS A 41 27.24 30.85 -19.94
CA LYS A 41 25.91 31.05 -20.53
C LYS A 41 24.78 30.84 -19.51
N ILE A 42 24.84 29.80 -18.68
CA ILE A 42 23.89 29.59 -17.56
C ILE A 42 23.90 30.82 -16.64
N PHE A 43 25.09 31.36 -16.34
CA PHE A 43 25.20 32.57 -15.53
C PHE A 43 24.62 33.81 -16.23
N ALA A 44 24.97 34.04 -17.49
CA ALA A 44 24.52 35.22 -18.24
C ALA A 44 22.99 35.23 -18.44
N TYR A 45 22.40 34.07 -18.73
CA TYR A 45 20.99 33.94 -19.09
C TYR A 45 20.07 33.50 -17.96
N LYS A 46 20.63 33.07 -16.81
CA LYS A 46 19.89 32.62 -15.62
C LYS A 46 18.88 31.50 -15.89
N LYS A 47 19.20 30.59 -16.81
CA LYS A 47 18.35 29.46 -17.21
C LYS A 47 19.19 28.21 -17.43
N VAL A 48 18.56 27.04 -17.32
CA VAL A 48 19.19 25.73 -17.55
C VAL A 48 18.68 25.05 -18.83
N LYS A 49 17.87 25.76 -19.61
CA LYS A 49 17.29 25.30 -20.87
C LYS A 49 17.67 26.24 -22.00
N PHE A 50 18.20 25.67 -23.08
CA PHE A 50 18.76 26.43 -24.19
C PHE A 50 18.17 25.97 -25.53
N ASP A 51 17.99 26.92 -26.43
CA ASP A 51 17.77 26.62 -27.84
C ASP A 51 19.09 26.20 -28.50
N ALA A 52 19.03 25.39 -29.56
CA ALA A 52 20.22 24.91 -30.27
C ALA A 52 21.17 26.06 -30.69
N ALA A 53 20.61 27.18 -31.15
CA ALA A 53 21.35 28.36 -31.58
C ALA A 53 22.10 29.05 -30.43
N GLU A 54 21.65 28.91 -29.18
CA GLU A 54 22.29 29.53 -28.02
C GLU A 54 23.57 28.79 -27.60
N ILE A 55 23.74 27.53 -28.02
CA ILE A 55 24.85 26.65 -27.63
C ILE A 55 25.53 25.97 -28.83
N GLU A 56 25.30 26.47 -30.05
CA GLU A 56 25.73 25.87 -31.32
C GLU A 56 27.22 25.50 -31.35
N GLU A 57 28.09 26.39 -30.85
CA GLU A 57 29.56 26.23 -30.85
C GLU A 57 30.06 24.96 -30.13
N HIS A 58 29.24 24.39 -29.23
CA HIS A 58 29.59 23.22 -28.42
C HIS A 58 28.50 22.15 -28.38
N LEU A 59 27.50 22.24 -29.27
CA LEU A 59 26.30 21.40 -29.20
C LEU A 59 26.65 19.90 -29.31
N ASP A 60 27.49 19.54 -30.28
CA ASP A 60 27.87 18.15 -30.55
C ASP A 60 28.62 17.53 -29.36
N ILE A 61 29.66 18.22 -28.88
CA ILE A 61 30.50 17.71 -27.77
C ILE A 61 29.73 17.62 -26.46
N LEU A 62 28.83 18.57 -26.17
CA LEU A 62 27.99 18.56 -24.97
C LEU A 62 26.93 17.45 -25.03
N THR A 63 26.36 17.18 -26.21
CA THR A 63 25.35 16.13 -26.42
C THR A 63 25.99 14.73 -26.38
N GLU A 64 27.12 14.54 -27.07
CA GLU A 64 27.86 13.26 -27.09
C GLU A 64 28.28 12.82 -25.68
N ASN A 65 28.64 13.77 -24.82
CA ASN A 65 29.03 13.53 -23.43
C ASN A 65 27.86 13.60 -22.44
N LYS A 66 26.61 13.73 -22.93
CA LYS A 66 25.38 13.78 -22.12
C LYS A 66 25.36 14.91 -21.08
N ILE A 67 26.06 16.01 -21.36
CA ILE A 67 26.03 17.22 -20.52
C ILE A 67 24.72 17.99 -20.75
N ILE A 68 24.15 17.88 -21.95
CA ILE A 68 22.83 18.38 -22.32
C ILE A 68 22.01 17.26 -22.94
N VAL A 69 20.69 17.32 -22.80
CA VAL A 69 19.75 16.35 -23.37
C VAL A 69 18.65 17.09 -24.12
N GLU A 70 18.39 16.68 -25.36
CA GLU A 70 17.30 17.25 -26.15
C GLU A 70 15.94 16.84 -25.56
N GLN A 71 15.11 17.83 -25.24
CA GLN A 71 13.74 17.67 -24.75
C GLN A 71 12.82 18.71 -25.41
N SER A 72 11.86 18.22 -26.20
CA SER A 72 10.82 19.05 -26.82
C SER A 72 11.38 20.23 -27.63
N GLY A 73 12.41 19.98 -28.44
CA GLY A 73 13.04 20.99 -29.32
C GLY A 73 13.96 21.98 -28.60
N ASN A 74 14.22 21.77 -27.32
CA ASN A 74 15.21 22.52 -26.54
C ASN A 74 16.26 21.55 -25.97
N TYR A 75 17.39 22.08 -25.51
CA TYR A 75 18.43 21.35 -24.82
C TYR A 75 18.38 21.68 -23.33
N LEU A 76 18.04 20.68 -22.52
CA LEU A 76 18.09 20.80 -21.07
C LEU A 76 19.49 20.45 -20.58
N VAL A 77 20.04 21.29 -19.73
CA VAL A 77 21.30 21.01 -19.04
C VAL A 77 21.11 19.83 -18.09
N GLY A 78 21.89 18.77 -18.31
CA GLY A 78 21.95 17.62 -17.42
C GLY A 78 22.62 17.97 -16.10
N SER A 79 22.41 17.13 -15.10
CA SER A 79 22.90 17.33 -13.74
C SER A 79 24.33 16.79 -13.54
N GLU A 80 25.21 17.03 -14.51
CA GLU A 80 26.58 16.50 -14.47
C GLU A 80 27.47 17.33 -13.53
N ASN A 81 28.17 16.66 -12.61
CA ASN A 81 28.94 17.30 -11.54
C ASN A 81 30.08 18.20 -12.04
N GLY A 82 30.72 17.84 -13.16
CA GLY A 82 31.74 18.68 -13.79
C GLY A 82 31.19 20.04 -14.21
N LEU A 83 30.04 20.08 -14.86
CA LEU A 83 29.39 21.35 -15.22
C LEU A 83 29.00 22.17 -13.97
N CYS A 84 28.45 21.53 -12.94
CA CYS A 84 28.13 22.19 -11.68
C CYS A 84 29.37 22.82 -11.03
N TYR A 85 30.54 22.18 -11.10
CA TYR A 85 31.80 22.75 -10.61
C TYR A 85 32.23 24.01 -11.38
N TYR A 86 32.14 23.96 -12.72
CA TYR A 86 32.46 25.12 -13.54
C TYR A 86 31.48 26.27 -13.28
N PHE A 87 30.19 25.98 -13.16
CA PHE A 87 29.19 26.97 -12.78
C PHE A 87 29.46 27.56 -11.40
N PHE A 88 29.76 26.74 -10.39
CA PHE A 88 30.18 27.22 -9.07
C PHE A 88 31.35 28.21 -9.16
N THR A 89 32.37 27.89 -9.96
CA THR A 89 33.54 28.76 -10.16
C THR A 89 33.17 30.09 -10.82
N VAL A 90 32.42 30.04 -11.92
CA VAL A 90 31.91 31.23 -12.64
C VAL A 90 31.06 32.09 -11.71
N PHE A 91 30.11 31.47 -11.01
CA PHE A 91 29.16 32.14 -10.13
C PHE A 91 29.88 32.84 -8.97
N ARG A 92 30.79 32.13 -8.29
CA ARG A 92 31.58 32.68 -7.17
C ARG A 92 32.39 33.89 -7.60
N ASN A 93 33.07 33.80 -8.75
CA ASN A 93 33.92 34.87 -9.26
C ASN A 93 33.10 36.10 -9.67
N ASN A 94 31.99 35.92 -10.38
CA ASN A 94 31.15 37.04 -10.83
C ASN A 94 30.38 37.71 -9.68
N MET A 95 30.00 36.95 -8.66
CA MET A 95 29.26 37.46 -7.51
C MET A 95 30.17 37.97 -6.38
N ASN A 96 31.50 37.95 -6.57
CA ASN A 96 32.52 38.31 -5.57
C ASN A 96 32.26 37.65 -4.20
N LEU A 97 31.97 36.35 -4.21
CA LEU A 97 31.65 35.62 -2.99
C LEU A 97 32.92 35.07 -2.35
N HIS A 98 33.20 35.53 -1.14
CA HIS A 98 34.26 34.97 -0.30
C HIS A 98 33.71 33.79 0.51
N LEU A 99 34.31 32.62 0.28
CA LEU A 99 34.08 31.43 1.09
C LEU A 99 35.19 31.30 2.13
N ASP A 100 34.81 30.91 3.34
CA ASP A 100 35.70 30.65 4.45
C ASP A 100 35.32 29.31 5.12
N ALA A 101 35.97 28.94 6.22
CA ALA A 101 35.67 27.70 6.94
C ALA A 101 34.29 27.69 7.64
N THR A 102 33.52 28.77 7.64
CA THR A 102 32.22 28.81 8.31
C THR A 102 31.13 28.19 7.45
N VAL A 103 30.18 27.52 8.10
CA VAL A 103 28.95 27.03 7.43
C VAL A 103 28.12 28.18 6.87
N ASN A 104 28.19 29.37 7.48
CA ASN A 104 27.44 30.53 7.01
C ASN A 104 27.85 30.96 5.60
N SER A 105 29.13 30.87 5.26
CA SER A 105 29.62 31.26 3.93
C SER A 105 29.02 30.41 2.81
N ILE A 106 28.82 29.10 3.04
CA ILE A 106 28.21 28.20 2.06
C ILE A 106 26.69 28.30 2.03
N VAL A 107 26.03 28.47 3.18
CA VAL A 107 24.57 28.71 3.23
C VAL A 107 24.22 30.01 2.51
N THR A 108 24.99 31.08 2.74
CA THR A 108 24.83 32.37 2.03
C THR A 108 25.02 32.20 0.51
N LEU A 109 25.95 31.34 0.09
CA LEU A 109 26.12 31.02 -1.32
C LEU A 109 24.89 30.32 -1.89
N PHE A 110 24.34 29.33 -1.19
CA PHE A 110 23.14 28.61 -1.64
C PHE A 110 21.94 29.55 -1.73
N GLU A 111 21.75 30.44 -0.75
CA GLU A 111 20.74 31.51 -0.80
C GLU A 111 20.89 32.39 -2.04
N LYS A 112 22.12 32.77 -2.39
CA LYS A 112 22.37 33.57 -3.60
C LYS A 112 22.12 32.78 -4.88
N CYS A 113 22.45 31.49 -4.93
CA CYS A 113 22.13 30.62 -6.06
C CYS A 113 20.61 30.46 -6.21
N ASP A 114 19.89 30.20 -5.11
CA ASP A 114 18.45 30.05 -5.11
C ASP A 114 17.76 31.34 -5.57
N GLN A 115 18.15 32.50 -5.02
CA GLN A 115 17.67 33.82 -5.45
C GLN A 115 17.96 34.11 -6.94
N PHE A 116 19.10 33.63 -7.43
CA PHE A 116 19.52 33.83 -8.81
C PHE A 116 18.59 33.10 -9.80
N PHE A 117 18.19 31.86 -9.50
CA PHE A 117 17.29 31.07 -10.36
C PHE A 117 15.79 31.30 -10.07
N SER A 118 15.44 31.76 -8.87
CA SER A 118 14.04 32.06 -8.46
C SER A 118 13.32 33.09 -9.33
N SER A 119 14.05 33.87 -10.14
CA SER A 119 13.50 34.91 -11.01
C SER A 119 13.11 34.47 -12.43
N GLY A 120 13.30 33.21 -12.84
CA GLY A 120 13.14 32.88 -14.27
C GLY A 120 12.90 31.43 -14.71
N ASP A 121 13.16 30.39 -13.91
CA ASP A 121 13.06 29.00 -14.42
C ASP A 121 12.66 27.98 -13.32
N HIS A 122 11.55 27.26 -13.52
CA HIS A 122 11.09 26.20 -12.63
C HIS A 122 11.87 24.88 -12.81
N ASP A 123 12.64 24.75 -13.88
CA ASP A 123 13.35 23.51 -14.25
C ASP A 123 14.77 23.41 -13.62
N ALA A 124 15.19 24.40 -12.83
CA ALA A 124 16.55 24.45 -12.25
C ALA A 124 16.77 23.60 -10.98
N SER A 125 15.73 22.96 -10.43
CA SER A 125 15.79 22.23 -9.15
C SER A 125 16.86 21.13 -9.14
N ASP A 126 16.89 20.30 -10.19
CA ASP A 126 17.84 19.17 -10.27
C ASP A 126 19.29 19.66 -10.42
N PHE A 127 19.50 20.74 -11.18
CA PHE A 127 20.80 21.38 -11.34
C PHE A 127 21.28 22.01 -10.03
N LEU A 128 20.40 22.70 -9.31
CA LEU A 128 20.70 23.29 -8.00
C LEU A 128 21.08 22.23 -6.96
N HIS A 129 20.37 21.10 -6.94
CA HIS A 129 20.70 20.00 -6.03
C HIS A 129 22.14 19.47 -6.25
N HIS A 130 22.54 19.23 -7.50
CA HIS A 130 23.90 18.78 -7.82
C HIS A 130 24.95 19.88 -7.60
N LEU A 131 24.60 21.14 -7.89
CA LEU A 131 25.45 22.28 -7.57
C LEU A 131 25.75 22.35 -6.06
N TYR A 132 24.74 22.15 -5.21
CA TYR A 132 24.90 22.15 -3.76
C TYR A 132 25.78 21.00 -3.28
N GLN A 133 25.64 19.80 -3.83
CA GLN A 133 26.53 18.67 -3.54
C GLN A 133 28.00 18.99 -3.89
N VAL A 134 28.25 19.42 -5.13
CA VAL A 134 29.60 19.75 -5.62
C VAL A 134 30.23 20.86 -4.80
N THR A 135 29.46 21.90 -4.51
CA THR A 135 29.93 23.04 -3.73
C THR A 135 30.25 22.64 -2.28
N THR A 136 29.42 21.80 -1.67
CA THR A 136 29.65 21.27 -0.31
C THR A 136 30.94 20.46 -0.26
N LEU A 137 31.17 19.59 -1.24
CA LEU A 137 32.40 18.82 -1.31
C LEU A 137 33.64 19.72 -1.52
N PHE A 138 33.55 20.68 -2.43
CA PHE A 138 34.65 21.63 -2.67
C PHE A 138 34.98 22.43 -1.41
N HIS A 139 33.95 22.93 -0.73
CA HIS A 139 34.08 23.65 0.53
C HIS A 139 34.75 22.79 1.59
N GLN A 140 34.33 21.52 1.70
CA GLN A 140 34.92 20.55 2.61
C GLN A 140 36.42 20.36 2.38
N ARG A 141 36.81 20.09 1.14
CA ARG A 141 38.20 19.81 0.76
C ARG A 141 39.09 21.04 0.93
N THR A 142 38.57 22.23 0.62
CA THR A 142 39.38 23.45 0.57
C THR A 142 39.55 24.09 1.95
N TYR A 143 38.49 24.12 2.76
CA TYR A 143 38.46 24.96 3.96
C TYR A 143 38.37 24.20 5.29
N LYS A 144 38.11 22.89 5.27
CA LYS A 144 37.82 22.07 6.48
C LYS A 144 36.83 22.77 7.42
N PRO A 145 35.54 22.76 7.08
CA PRO A 145 34.52 23.56 7.73
C PRO A 145 34.46 23.36 9.24
N ASP A 146 34.29 24.46 9.98
CA ASP A 146 34.02 24.43 11.41
C ASP A 146 32.53 24.18 11.66
N TYR A 147 32.19 22.91 11.86
CA TYR A 147 30.83 22.47 12.12
C TYR A 147 30.29 22.86 13.50
N SER A 148 31.11 23.43 14.40
CA SER A 148 30.59 23.99 15.65
C SER A 148 29.62 25.14 15.39
N THR A 149 29.81 25.86 14.27
CA THR A 149 28.95 26.96 13.82
C THR A 149 27.55 26.51 13.39
N LEU A 150 27.33 25.20 13.17
CA LEU A 150 26.00 24.67 12.90
C LEU A 150 25.00 25.05 14.00
N ALA A 151 25.46 25.16 15.26
CA ALA A 151 24.62 25.47 16.42
C ALA A 151 23.77 26.75 16.24
N ILE A 152 24.26 27.71 15.44
CA ILE A 152 23.59 28.98 15.15
C ILE A 152 22.28 28.76 14.35
N TYR A 153 22.18 27.67 13.57
CA TYR A 153 21.02 27.36 12.71
C TYR A 153 19.98 26.45 13.38
N ARG A 154 20.16 26.12 14.67
CA ARG A 154 19.32 25.13 15.37
C ARG A 154 17.86 25.57 15.53
N GLU A 155 17.64 26.88 15.63
CA GLU A 155 16.31 27.47 15.86
C GLU A 155 15.61 27.93 14.58
N ASN A 156 16.35 28.06 13.46
CA ASN A 156 15.82 28.54 12.20
C ASN A 156 16.26 27.64 11.02
N THR A 157 15.67 26.44 10.94
CA THR A 157 15.88 25.52 9.83
C THR A 157 15.10 26.00 8.61
N ASP A 158 15.69 26.92 7.85
CA ASP A 158 15.18 27.33 6.55
C ASP A 158 15.41 26.23 5.49
N PHE A 159 14.62 26.28 4.41
CA PHE A 159 14.65 25.32 3.30
C PHE A 159 16.06 25.09 2.73
N ILE A 160 16.87 26.14 2.65
CA ILE A 160 18.23 26.10 2.09
C ILE A 160 19.21 25.36 3.02
N PHE A 161 19.08 25.54 4.34
CA PHE A 161 19.87 24.78 5.30
C PHE A 161 19.57 23.28 5.21
N SER A 162 18.33 22.92 4.87
CA SER A 162 17.95 21.52 4.66
C SER A 162 18.65 20.88 3.46
N PHE A 163 18.87 21.64 2.37
CA PHE A 163 19.67 21.19 1.24
C PHE A 163 21.15 21.06 1.57
N TYR A 164 21.68 21.96 2.38
CA TYR A 164 23.06 21.87 2.86
C TYR A 164 23.29 20.58 3.67
N LEU A 165 22.39 20.26 4.59
CA LEU A 165 22.46 19.00 5.34
C LEU A 165 22.39 17.77 4.42
N ASN A 166 21.47 17.74 3.46
CA ASN A 166 21.39 16.64 2.48
C ASN A 166 22.68 16.51 1.65
N SER A 167 23.23 17.64 1.19
CA SER A 167 24.47 17.68 0.42
C SER A 167 25.67 17.16 1.22
N ILE A 168 25.73 17.48 2.52
CA ILE A 168 26.73 16.92 3.43
C ILE A 168 26.57 15.39 3.49
N PHE A 169 25.35 14.90 3.72
CA PHE A 169 25.11 13.48 3.89
C PHE A 169 25.53 12.70 2.65
N GLU A 170 25.08 13.14 1.47
CA GLU A 170 25.40 12.48 0.20
C GLU A 170 26.91 12.48 -0.10
N ALA A 171 27.65 13.48 0.39
CA ALA A 171 29.08 13.60 0.19
C ALA A 171 29.94 12.87 1.25
N PHE A 172 29.35 12.29 2.30
CA PHE A 172 30.09 11.67 3.41
C PHE A 172 31.16 10.67 3.02
N SER A 173 30.87 9.82 2.04
CA SER A 173 31.80 8.77 1.59
C SER A 173 33.10 9.32 0.96
N LEU A 174 33.15 10.63 0.72
CA LEU A 174 34.21 11.33 -0.01
C LEU A 174 34.97 12.32 0.87
N PHE A 175 34.54 12.50 2.11
CA PHE A 175 35.19 13.40 3.05
C PHE A 175 36.48 12.76 3.56
N GLU A 176 37.59 13.48 3.43
CA GLU A 176 38.89 13.10 3.95
C GLU A 176 39.05 13.57 5.39
N LEU A 177 38.20 13.05 6.28
CA LEU A 177 38.23 13.34 7.71
C LEU A 177 38.82 12.17 8.50
N THR A 178 39.52 12.48 9.57
CA THR A 178 39.88 11.49 10.60
C THR A 178 38.63 11.00 11.31
N SER A 179 38.69 9.84 11.96
CA SER A 179 37.54 9.25 12.66
C SER A 179 37.02 10.11 13.81
N GLN A 180 37.91 10.87 14.49
CA GLN A 180 37.52 11.82 15.52
C GLN A 180 36.74 13.01 14.92
N GLU A 181 37.22 13.56 13.80
CA GLU A 181 36.53 14.64 13.08
C GLU A 181 35.17 14.17 12.54
N PHE A 182 35.10 12.95 11.98
CA PHE A 182 33.85 12.34 11.54
C PHE A 182 32.86 12.16 12.68
N ALA A 183 33.31 11.67 13.84
CA ALA A 183 32.44 11.48 14.97
C ALA A 183 31.93 12.81 15.55
N ALA A 184 32.80 13.84 15.59
CA ALA A 184 32.40 15.20 15.97
C ALA A 184 31.35 15.76 15.00
N LEU A 185 31.56 15.58 13.68
CA LEU A 185 30.60 15.97 12.65
C LEU A 185 29.25 15.27 12.84
N ILE A 186 29.25 13.95 13.00
CA ILE A 186 28.04 13.15 13.24
C ILE A 186 27.30 13.62 14.49
N ASN A 187 28.00 13.83 15.59
CA ASN A 187 27.40 14.32 16.84
C ASN A 187 26.75 15.70 16.63
N ASN A 188 27.43 16.61 15.93
CA ASN A 188 26.87 17.92 15.61
C ASN A 188 25.63 17.78 14.73
N LEU A 189 25.65 16.96 13.68
CA LEU A 189 24.51 16.76 12.77
C LEU A 189 23.30 16.11 13.46
N LEU A 190 23.52 15.17 14.37
CA LEU A 190 22.47 14.51 15.16
C LEU A 190 21.70 15.50 16.07
N LEU A 191 22.30 16.64 16.44
CA LEU A 191 21.61 17.69 17.20
C LEU A 191 20.54 18.43 16.36
N PHE A 192 20.65 18.42 15.02
CA PHE A 192 19.74 19.12 14.10
C PHE A 192 18.55 18.28 13.65
N LEU A 193 18.72 16.97 13.54
CA LEU A 193 17.66 16.06 13.11
C LEU A 193 16.53 16.07 14.14
N LYS A 194 15.39 16.74 13.87
CA LYS A 194 14.24 16.81 14.78
C LYS A 194 13.44 15.51 14.66
N TYR A 195 13.03 14.96 15.81
CA TYR A 195 12.09 13.84 15.86
C TYR A 195 10.72 14.45 16.13
N GLU A 196 9.86 14.54 15.13
CA GLU A 196 8.42 14.55 15.41
C GLU A 196 8.00 13.09 15.49
N ASP A 197 7.34 12.71 16.59
CA ASP A 197 7.18 11.31 17.08
C ASP A 197 6.54 10.31 16.10
N ASN A 198 6.18 10.70 14.86
CA ASN A 198 5.59 9.79 13.87
C ASN A 198 6.03 10.02 12.41
N VAL A 199 7.02 10.88 12.14
CA VAL A 199 7.53 11.09 10.77
C VAL A 199 9.04 10.88 10.77
N LEU A 200 9.50 9.87 10.03
CA LEU A 200 10.91 9.69 9.75
C LEU A 200 11.34 10.88 8.87
N ASP A 201 12.15 11.78 9.42
CA ASP A 201 12.70 12.90 8.68
C ASP A 201 13.48 12.37 7.47
N LEU A 202 13.17 12.85 6.27
CA LEU A 202 13.85 12.47 5.04
C LEU A 202 15.37 12.63 5.17
N GLN A 203 15.80 13.66 5.91
CA GLN A 203 17.19 13.94 6.23
C GLN A 203 17.84 12.82 7.06
N LEU A 204 17.13 12.28 8.05
CA LEU A 204 17.63 11.17 8.87
C LEU A 204 17.81 9.89 8.03
N MET A 205 16.90 9.64 7.07
CA MET A 205 17.04 8.51 6.15
C MET A 205 18.28 8.65 5.27
N THR A 206 18.46 9.81 4.63
CA THR A 206 19.63 10.09 3.78
C THR A 206 20.93 9.99 4.57
N PHE A 207 20.95 10.54 5.78
CA PHE A 207 22.08 10.43 6.71
C PHE A 207 22.42 8.97 7.04
N GLN A 208 21.44 8.16 7.44
CA GLN A 208 21.63 6.74 7.76
C GLN A 208 22.16 5.95 6.56
N GLN A 209 21.63 6.20 5.35
CA GLN A 209 22.10 5.55 4.14
C GLN A 209 23.55 5.93 3.82
N SER A 210 23.90 7.20 3.98
CA SER A 210 25.25 7.71 3.69
C SER A 210 26.29 7.14 4.65
N ILE A 211 25.97 7.05 5.94
CA ILE A 211 26.82 6.38 6.93
C ILE A 211 27.01 4.89 6.60
N ARG A 212 25.95 4.21 6.18
CA ARG A 212 26.02 2.80 5.76
C ARG A 212 26.95 2.63 4.55
N GLN A 213 26.87 3.53 3.57
CA GLN A 213 27.76 3.52 2.41
C GLN A 213 29.22 3.77 2.79
N LEU A 214 29.48 4.76 3.65
CA LEU A 214 30.82 5.04 4.19
C LEU A 214 31.39 3.82 4.93
N THR A 215 30.58 3.18 5.77
CA THR A 215 30.96 1.96 6.49
C THR A 215 31.25 0.81 5.54
N TYR A 216 30.49 0.71 4.46
CA TYR A 216 30.68 -0.33 3.45
C TYR A 216 32.00 -0.12 2.68
N SER A 217 32.33 1.12 2.31
CA SER A 217 33.57 1.44 1.59
C SER A 217 34.81 1.43 2.50
N ASN A 218 34.67 1.76 3.77
CA ASN A 218 35.74 1.78 4.76
C ASN A 218 35.29 1.19 6.11
N PRO A 219 35.35 -0.15 6.28
CA PRO A 219 34.91 -0.81 7.51
C PRO A 219 35.69 -0.40 8.76
N LEU A 220 36.98 -0.07 8.63
CA LEU A 220 37.80 0.37 9.77
C LEU A 220 37.29 1.71 10.32
N LEU A 221 37.10 2.69 9.45
CA LEU A 221 36.50 3.98 9.81
C LEU A 221 35.08 3.79 10.37
N GLY A 222 34.30 2.88 9.78
CA GLY A 222 32.99 2.48 10.30
C GLY A 222 33.04 2.00 11.76
N ARG A 223 34.00 1.15 12.13
CA ARG A 223 34.20 0.70 13.53
C ARG A 223 34.56 1.86 14.45
N GLU A 224 35.46 2.74 14.02
CA GLU A 224 35.87 3.89 14.83
C GLU A 224 34.72 4.87 15.06
N ILE A 225 33.89 5.11 14.05
CA ILE A 225 32.65 5.89 14.17
C ILE A 225 31.67 5.21 15.12
N ALA A 226 31.45 3.89 14.97
CA ALA A 226 30.54 3.14 15.83
C ALA A 226 30.95 3.22 17.31
N ASN A 227 32.23 3.04 17.61
CA ASN A 227 32.77 3.14 18.96
C ASN A 227 32.61 4.56 19.54
N THR A 228 32.81 5.58 18.71
CA THR A 228 32.69 6.98 19.17
C THR A 228 31.23 7.39 19.40
N LEU A 229 30.31 6.90 18.55
CA LEU A 229 28.87 7.04 18.76
C LEU A 229 28.42 6.33 20.04
N GLU A 230 28.97 5.15 20.31
CA GLU A 230 28.66 4.37 21.51
C GLU A 230 29.00 5.12 22.81
N ALA A 231 30.08 5.91 22.81
CA ALA A 231 30.48 6.71 23.97
C ALA A 231 29.56 7.92 24.24
N ASN A 232 28.72 8.32 23.28
CA ASN A 232 27.90 9.54 23.33
C ASN A 232 26.42 9.25 23.00
N LEU A 233 25.89 8.11 23.46
CA LEU A 233 24.56 7.66 23.04
C LEU A 233 23.41 8.52 23.59
N SER A 234 22.86 9.37 22.73
CA SER A 234 21.44 9.73 22.75
C SER A 234 20.60 8.65 22.03
N LYS A 235 19.27 8.62 22.23
CA LYS A 235 18.36 7.72 21.49
C LYS A 235 18.53 7.80 19.96
N LYS A 236 18.92 8.96 19.42
CA LYS A 236 19.15 9.20 17.98
C LYS A 236 20.43 8.55 17.45
N SER A 237 21.50 8.57 18.24
CA SER A 237 22.78 7.93 17.89
C SER A 237 22.68 6.40 17.90
N VAL A 238 21.79 5.79 18.70
CA VAL A 238 21.67 4.32 18.75
C VAL A 238 21.12 3.72 17.44
N GLN A 239 20.20 4.41 16.74
CA GLN A 239 19.71 3.97 15.43
C GLN A 239 20.81 3.95 14.36
N CYS A 240 21.59 5.03 14.30
CA CYS A 240 22.69 5.14 13.35
C CYS A 240 23.79 4.12 13.67
N TRP A 241 24.08 3.94 14.96
CA TRP A 241 24.97 2.89 15.47
C TRP A 241 24.53 1.49 15.03
N GLY A 242 23.25 1.13 15.18
CA GLY A 242 22.73 -0.16 14.71
C GLY A 242 22.84 -0.33 13.19
N GLY A 243 22.63 0.75 12.42
CA GLY A 243 22.84 0.76 10.97
C GLY A 243 24.29 0.53 10.55
N ILE A 244 25.27 1.12 11.26
CA ILE A 244 26.70 0.90 11.02
C ILE A 244 27.06 -0.55 11.30
N TRP A 245 26.65 -1.07 12.46
CA TRP A 245 26.93 -2.45 12.85
C TRP A 245 26.32 -3.47 11.91
N ASN A 246 25.12 -3.22 11.39
CA ASN A 246 24.53 -4.06 10.34
C ASN A 246 25.49 -4.20 9.14
N VAL A 247 26.03 -3.08 8.63
CA VAL A 247 26.95 -3.09 7.49
C VAL A 247 28.29 -3.76 7.85
N LEU A 248 28.84 -3.47 9.03
CA LEU A 248 30.07 -4.11 9.50
C LEU A 248 29.91 -5.64 9.54
N LEU A 249 28.82 -6.14 10.11
CA LEU A 249 28.57 -7.57 10.23
C LEU A 249 28.23 -8.22 8.88
N MET A 250 27.58 -7.50 7.96
CA MET A 250 27.39 -7.97 6.58
C MET A 250 28.71 -8.08 5.80
N ASN A 251 29.71 -7.25 6.13
CA ASN A 251 31.03 -7.28 5.53
C ASN A 251 31.95 -8.33 6.16
N SER A 252 31.95 -8.45 7.50
CA SER A 252 32.72 -9.43 8.25
C SER A 252 32.02 -9.81 9.57
N LEU A 253 31.84 -11.11 9.79
CA LEU A 253 31.28 -11.65 11.03
C LEU A 253 32.33 -11.82 12.14
N GLU A 254 33.57 -11.38 11.93
CA GLU A 254 34.61 -11.42 12.98
C GLU A 254 34.26 -10.54 14.18
N ASP A 255 33.56 -9.42 13.94
CA ASP A 255 33.16 -8.50 15.01
C ASP A 255 31.90 -8.95 15.76
N LEU A 256 31.28 -10.08 15.36
CA LEU A 256 30.04 -10.57 15.94
C LEU A 256 30.13 -10.82 17.46
N PRO A 257 31.17 -11.50 18.01
CA PRO A 257 31.25 -11.71 19.45
C PRO A 257 31.31 -10.39 20.22
N LEU A 258 32.12 -9.43 19.74
CA LEU A 258 32.24 -8.09 20.34
C LEU A 258 30.91 -7.32 20.29
N PHE A 259 30.16 -7.46 19.19
CA PHE A 259 28.87 -6.80 19.06
C PHE A 259 27.82 -7.38 20.01
N LEU A 260 27.80 -8.70 20.19
CA LEU A 260 26.84 -9.35 21.09
C LEU A 260 27.08 -8.97 22.57
N THR A 261 28.33 -8.71 23.00
CA THR A 261 28.59 -8.23 24.38
C THR A 261 28.03 -6.84 24.65
N LYS A 262 27.55 -6.11 23.63
CA LYS A 262 26.92 -4.80 23.80
C LYS A 262 25.47 -4.87 24.30
N SER A 263 24.91 -6.06 24.46
CA SER A 263 23.52 -6.27 24.90
C SER A 263 23.26 -6.04 26.39
N ASP A 264 24.31 -5.81 27.19
CA ASP A 264 24.17 -5.51 28.63
C ASP A 264 23.41 -4.20 28.88
N ASP A 265 23.36 -3.33 27.87
CA ASP A 265 22.56 -2.12 27.87
C ASP A 265 21.19 -2.38 27.22
N ALA A 266 20.13 -2.36 28.05
CA ALA A 266 18.77 -2.60 27.62
C ALA A 266 18.29 -1.61 26.54
N ASP A 267 18.84 -0.38 26.51
CA ASP A 267 18.48 0.64 25.52
C ASP A 267 19.12 0.35 24.15
N LYS A 268 20.22 -0.43 24.10
CA LYS A 268 20.86 -0.86 22.84
C LYS A 268 20.18 -2.07 22.22
N LEU A 269 19.51 -2.89 23.04
CA LEU A 269 18.99 -4.19 22.60
C LEU A 269 18.06 -4.14 21.37
N PRO A 270 17.11 -3.20 21.22
CA PRO A 270 16.29 -3.10 20.02
C PRO A 270 17.11 -2.91 18.74
N PHE A 271 18.20 -2.15 18.84
CA PHE A 271 19.09 -1.82 17.73
C PHE A 271 20.06 -2.95 17.41
N ILE A 272 20.47 -3.73 18.41
CA ILE A 272 21.22 -4.97 18.21
C ILE A 272 20.36 -5.97 17.41
N LEU A 273 19.10 -6.18 17.81
CA LEU A 273 18.18 -7.05 17.08
C LEU A 273 17.97 -6.56 15.64
N GLU A 274 17.81 -5.25 15.45
CA GLU A 274 17.69 -4.65 14.12
C GLU A 274 18.96 -4.81 13.29
N ALA A 275 20.15 -4.62 13.89
CA ALA A 275 21.43 -4.76 13.21
C ALA A 275 21.72 -6.20 12.78
N LEU A 276 21.28 -7.19 13.56
CA LEU A 276 21.41 -8.60 13.19
C LEU A 276 20.38 -9.05 12.14
N THR A 277 19.33 -8.27 11.91
CA THR A 277 18.27 -8.62 10.96
C THR A 277 18.78 -8.52 9.51
N GLY A 278 18.58 -9.57 8.72
CA GLY A 278 18.96 -9.66 7.31
C GLY A 278 20.36 -10.23 7.06
N ILE A 279 21.09 -10.58 8.11
CA ILE A 279 22.40 -11.23 8.00
C ILE A 279 22.21 -12.74 7.77
N ASP A 280 22.90 -13.30 6.78
CA ASP A 280 22.94 -14.75 6.52
C ASP A 280 24.13 -15.34 7.30
N PHE A 281 23.84 -15.93 8.47
CA PHE A 281 24.87 -16.49 9.34
C PHE A 281 25.31 -17.88 8.85
N PRO A 282 26.63 -18.14 8.72
CA PRO A 282 27.14 -19.48 8.54
C PRO A 282 26.94 -20.31 9.83
N GLN A 283 27.04 -21.64 9.70
CA GLN A 283 26.71 -22.58 10.77
C GLN A 283 27.56 -22.40 12.03
N ASP A 284 28.83 -22.01 11.92
CA ASP A 284 29.71 -21.75 13.06
C ASP A 284 29.40 -20.44 13.81
N LYS A 285 28.67 -19.53 13.17
CA LYS A 285 28.30 -18.22 13.75
C LYS A 285 26.88 -18.15 14.25
N ILE A 286 26.02 -19.09 13.85
CA ILE A 286 24.61 -19.08 14.26
C ILE A 286 24.41 -19.56 15.70
N GLU A 287 25.19 -20.55 16.16
CA GLU A 287 25.09 -21.07 17.52
C GLU A 287 25.41 -20.02 18.60
N PRO A 288 26.45 -19.16 18.45
CA PRO A 288 26.66 -18.03 19.35
C PRO A 288 25.50 -17.04 19.38
N VAL A 289 24.91 -16.72 18.22
CA VAL A 289 23.80 -15.76 18.09
C VAL A 289 22.53 -16.30 18.74
N ASP A 290 22.24 -17.58 18.53
CA ASP A 290 21.14 -18.28 19.18
C ASP A 290 21.33 -18.32 20.70
N SER A 291 22.49 -18.79 21.16
CA SER A 291 22.81 -18.85 22.60
C SER A 291 22.68 -17.49 23.27
N TRP A 292 23.15 -16.43 22.61
CA TRP A 292 22.95 -15.06 23.04
C TRP A 292 21.48 -14.69 23.13
N PHE A 293 20.70 -14.93 22.06
CA PHE A 293 19.29 -14.56 22.03
C PHE A 293 18.46 -15.28 23.10
N GLN A 294 18.71 -16.57 23.33
CA GLN A 294 18.06 -17.32 24.41
C GLN A 294 18.43 -16.76 25.80
N GLY A 295 19.66 -16.28 25.96
CA GLY A 295 20.15 -15.67 27.20
C GLY A 295 19.44 -14.36 27.57
N LEU A 296 18.79 -13.68 26.62
CA LEU A 296 18.07 -12.42 26.86
C LEU A 296 16.75 -12.59 27.62
N GLY A 297 16.18 -13.80 27.65
CA GLY A 297 14.90 -14.05 28.30
C GLY A 297 13.71 -13.31 27.68
N GLU A 298 12.79 -12.82 28.51
CA GLU A 298 11.58 -12.13 28.05
C GLU A 298 11.86 -10.66 27.67
N LEU A 299 11.75 -10.37 26.37
CA LEU A 299 11.95 -9.02 25.83
C LEU A 299 10.80 -8.07 26.18
N LYS A 300 11.14 -6.81 26.50
CA LYS A 300 10.21 -5.73 26.83
C LYS A 300 10.41 -4.52 25.91
N GLY A 301 9.45 -3.59 25.91
CA GLY A 301 9.54 -2.32 25.20
C GLY A 301 9.79 -2.48 23.69
N GLU A 302 10.63 -1.61 23.13
CA GLU A 302 10.99 -1.58 21.70
C GLU A 302 11.71 -2.86 21.26
N ALA A 303 12.47 -3.52 22.13
CA ALA A 303 13.17 -4.77 21.81
C ALA A 303 12.17 -5.88 21.45
N LYS A 304 11.04 -5.95 22.17
CA LYS A 304 9.94 -6.88 21.86
C LYS A 304 9.34 -6.61 20.48
N GLU A 305 9.31 -5.35 20.03
CA GLU A 305 8.78 -4.96 18.72
C GLU A 305 9.73 -5.28 17.57
N LYS A 306 11.05 -5.28 17.83
CA LYS A 306 12.08 -5.62 16.83
C LYS A 306 12.34 -7.13 16.72
N ALA A 307 12.06 -7.89 17.78
CA ALA A 307 12.32 -9.33 17.83
C ALA A 307 11.70 -10.16 16.68
N PRO A 308 10.45 -9.95 16.24
CA PRO A 308 9.88 -10.75 15.15
C PRO A 308 10.69 -10.66 13.85
N ALA A 309 11.23 -9.48 13.53
CA ALA A 309 12.03 -9.26 12.34
C ALA A 309 13.35 -10.05 12.39
N PHE A 310 14.00 -10.04 13.55
CA PHE A 310 15.23 -10.78 13.78
C PHE A 310 15.01 -12.30 13.72
N ILE A 311 13.97 -12.81 14.40
CA ILE A 311 13.66 -14.24 14.40
C ILE A 311 13.35 -14.75 12.99
N LEU A 312 12.55 -14.00 12.21
CA LEU A 312 12.30 -14.34 10.81
C LEU A 312 13.58 -14.38 9.97
N SER A 313 14.55 -13.50 10.26
CA SER A 313 15.85 -13.53 9.60
C SER A 313 16.65 -14.78 9.96
N LEU A 314 16.68 -15.17 11.24
CA LEU A 314 17.34 -16.41 11.67
C LEU A 314 16.74 -17.63 10.98
N LEU A 315 15.40 -17.72 10.93
CA LEU A 315 14.69 -18.82 10.27
C LEU A 315 14.87 -18.87 8.74
N HIS A 316 15.31 -17.75 8.14
CA HIS A 316 15.64 -17.65 6.72
C HIS A 316 17.11 -17.97 6.41
N CYS A 317 18.01 -17.93 7.41
CA CYS A 317 19.42 -18.29 7.21
C CYS A 317 19.53 -19.73 6.71
N LYS A 318 20.40 -19.99 5.74
CA LYS A 318 20.53 -21.35 5.18
C LYS A 318 20.97 -22.37 6.23
N ALA A 319 21.78 -21.93 7.19
CA ALA A 319 22.24 -22.77 8.29
C ALA A 319 21.12 -23.26 9.21
N THR A 320 19.89 -22.70 9.14
CA THR A 320 18.77 -23.09 10.02
C THR A 320 17.76 -24.06 9.41
N SER A 321 17.99 -24.56 8.19
CA SER A 321 17.00 -25.42 7.51
C SER A 321 16.73 -26.73 8.24
N GLU A 322 17.73 -27.30 8.92
CA GLU A 322 17.64 -28.54 9.70
C GLU A 322 17.84 -28.30 11.20
N TRP A 323 17.67 -27.06 11.63
CA TRP A 323 17.98 -26.68 12.99
C TRP A 323 16.97 -27.22 13.98
N SER A 324 17.43 -27.95 14.99
CA SER A 324 16.57 -28.55 16.02
C SER A 324 15.71 -27.52 16.76
N ARG A 325 16.14 -26.26 16.81
CA ARG A 325 15.44 -25.13 17.46
C ARG A 325 14.48 -24.37 16.56
N ARG A 326 14.32 -24.77 15.29
CA ARG A 326 13.41 -24.10 14.34
C ARG A 326 12.00 -23.97 14.92
N GLU A 327 11.50 -25.04 15.54
CA GLU A 327 10.16 -25.09 16.12
C GLU A 327 10.00 -24.13 17.31
N ASP A 328 11.03 -23.98 18.15
CA ASP A 328 11.01 -23.06 19.29
C ASP A 328 10.84 -21.60 18.83
N TYR A 329 11.56 -21.22 17.78
CA TYR A 329 11.45 -19.88 17.18
C TYR A 329 10.11 -19.66 16.49
N LEU A 330 9.56 -20.67 15.81
CA LEU A 330 8.22 -20.60 15.25
C LEU A 330 7.17 -20.40 16.35
N ASN A 331 7.29 -21.11 17.47
CA ASN A 331 6.42 -20.94 18.63
C ASN A 331 6.52 -19.52 19.24
N VAL A 332 7.71 -18.91 19.24
CA VAL A 332 7.86 -17.49 19.62
C VAL A 332 7.11 -16.58 18.62
N LEU A 333 7.25 -16.80 17.32
CA LEU A 333 6.53 -16.03 16.31
C LEU A 333 5.01 -16.19 16.40
N TYR A 334 4.50 -17.38 16.69
CA TYR A 334 3.07 -17.60 16.93
C TYR A 334 2.55 -16.89 18.18
N ARG A 335 3.37 -16.76 19.23
CA ARG A 335 3.05 -15.91 20.38
C ARG A 335 2.97 -14.44 19.97
N TYR A 336 3.91 -13.94 19.16
CA TYR A 336 3.85 -12.57 18.64
C TYR A 336 2.69 -12.33 17.66
N ALA A 337 2.31 -13.33 16.87
CA ALA A 337 1.16 -13.27 15.98
C ALA A 337 -0.17 -13.07 16.74
N ASN A 338 -0.22 -13.47 18.01
CA ASN A 338 -1.35 -13.31 18.92
C ASN A 338 -1.18 -12.15 19.91
N ASP A 339 -0.14 -11.31 19.76
CA ASP A 339 0.08 -10.18 20.65
C ASP A 339 -0.98 -9.08 20.43
N SER A 340 -1.38 -8.39 21.49
CA SER A 340 -2.40 -7.34 21.42
C SER A 340 -1.86 -6.00 20.89
N LYS A 341 -0.53 -5.83 20.78
CA LYS A 341 0.08 -4.60 20.29
C LYS A 341 0.16 -4.57 18.75
N PRO A 342 -0.45 -3.57 18.07
CA PRO A 342 -0.37 -3.43 16.62
C PRO A 342 1.05 -3.26 16.06
N SER A 343 1.96 -2.64 16.81
CA SER A 343 3.37 -2.45 16.41
C SER A 343 4.12 -3.78 16.20
N ILE A 344 3.84 -4.78 17.05
CA ILE A 344 4.42 -6.12 16.95
C ILE A 344 3.88 -6.84 15.71
N ILE A 345 2.57 -6.75 15.46
CA ILE A 345 1.93 -7.33 14.27
C ILE A 345 2.48 -6.68 13.00
N HIS A 346 2.65 -5.35 13.00
CA HIS A 346 3.28 -4.63 11.91
C HIS A 346 4.69 -5.12 11.61
N ALA A 347 5.52 -5.29 12.65
CA ALA A 347 6.89 -5.79 12.51
C ALA A 347 6.92 -7.20 11.89
N LEU A 348 5.99 -8.07 12.31
CA LEU A 348 5.84 -9.41 11.78
C LEU A 348 5.39 -9.41 10.30
N LEU A 349 4.31 -8.69 9.96
CA LEU A 349 3.77 -8.63 8.59
C LEU A 349 4.76 -7.98 7.59
N SER A 350 5.38 -6.87 7.97
CA SER A 350 6.32 -6.13 7.09
C SER A 350 7.53 -6.99 6.68
N ARG A 351 7.88 -7.99 7.48
CA ARG A 351 9.01 -8.90 7.24
C ARG A 351 8.60 -10.23 6.62
N LEU A 352 7.39 -10.73 6.90
CA LEU A 352 6.85 -11.93 6.23
C LEU A 352 6.80 -11.79 4.70
N LEU A 353 6.65 -10.57 4.17
CA LEU A 353 6.75 -10.34 2.73
C LEU A 353 8.16 -10.62 2.20
N ARG A 354 9.20 -10.26 2.95
CA ARG A 354 10.61 -10.29 2.53
C ARG A 354 11.28 -11.64 2.74
N PHE A 355 10.86 -12.41 3.75
CA PHE A 355 11.48 -13.69 4.10
C PHE A 355 10.61 -14.88 3.69
N PRO A 356 10.99 -15.65 2.65
CA PRO A 356 10.30 -16.89 2.30
C PRO A 356 10.67 -17.97 3.31
N ILE A 357 9.84 -18.15 4.33
CA ILE A 357 9.87 -19.32 5.23
C ILE A 357 8.75 -20.29 4.83
N ALA A 358 8.95 -21.60 5.01
CA ALA A 358 7.97 -22.61 4.63
C ALA A 358 6.63 -22.43 5.38
N GLU A 359 6.70 -21.96 6.63
CA GLU A 359 5.60 -21.80 7.57
C GLU A 359 4.89 -20.44 7.42
N LYS A 360 5.27 -19.64 6.41
CA LYS A 360 4.75 -18.28 6.16
C LYS A 360 3.22 -18.27 6.08
N ASN A 361 2.62 -19.28 5.45
CA ASN A 361 1.18 -19.40 5.27
C ASN A 361 0.47 -19.59 6.62
N ASN A 362 0.99 -20.46 7.48
CA ASN A 362 0.42 -20.73 8.80
C ASN A 362 0.56 -19.50 9.72
N LEU A 363 1.71 -18.83 9.69
CA LEU A 363 1.92 -17.63 10.48
C LEU A 363 1.00 -16.48 10.04
N LEU A 364 0.83 -16.30 8.72
CA LEU A 364 -0.13 -15.33 8.18
C LEU A 364 -1.55 -15.64 8.62
N LEU A 365 -1.97 -16.91 8.60
CA LEU A 365 -3.27 -17.33 9.10
C LEU A 365 -3.46 -16.95 10.58
N GLU A 366 -2.46 -17.19 11.44
CA GLU A 366 -2.51 -16.76 12.84
C GLU A 366 -2.67 -15.25 12.98
N VAL A 367 -1.86 -14.46 12.28
CA VAL A 367 -1.93 -13.00 12.32
C VAL A 367 -3.27 -12.45 11.84
N VAL A 368 -3.84 -13.00 10.77
CA VAL A 368 -5.15 -12.58 10.24
C VAL A 368 -6.26 -12.84 11.26
N GLY A 369 -6.09 -13.85 12.10
CA GLY A 369 -6.97 -14.12 13.23
C GLY A 369 -6.75 -13.20 14.44
N ASN A 370 -5.85 -12.23 14.42
CA ASN A 370 -5.64 -11.35 15.57
C ASN A 370 -6.67 -10.22 15.61
N GLU A 371 -7.26 -9.96 16.78
CA GLU A 371 -8.25 -8.88 16.97
C GLU A 371 -7.62 -7.48 16.88
N ALA A 372 -6.34 -7.33 17.23
CA ALA A 372 -5.58 -6.09 17.11
C ALA A 372 -5.21 -5.72 15.66
N LEU A 373 -5.59 -6.54 14.69
CA LEU A 373 -5.41 -6.27 13.27
C LEU A 373 -6.38 -5.18 12.80
N ASP A 374 -5.89 -3.95 12.72
CA ASP A 374 -6.62 -2.79 12.20
C ASP A 374 -6.64 -2.74 10.66
N GLN A 375 -7.27 -1.70 10.09
CA GLN A 375 -7.38 -1.52 8.64
C GLN A 375 -6.03 -1.34 7.94
N ARG A 376 -5.04 -0.70 8.59
CA ARG A 376 -3.70 -0.48 8.02
C ARG A 376 -2.94 -1.80 7.93
N LEU A 377 -3.03 -2.63 8.97
CA LEU A 377 -2.42 -3.96 9.00
C LEU A 377 -3.13 -4.95 8.07
N LEU A 378 -4.45 -4.83 7.89
CA LEU A 378 -5.20 -5.59 6.90
C LEU A 378 -4.67 -5.34 5.48
N SER A 379 -4.34 -4.10 5.12
CA SER A 379 -3.74 -3.78 3.81
C SER A 379 -2.37 -4.44 3.62
N LEU A 380 -1.56 -4.55 4.67
CA LEU A 380 -0.28 -5.26 4.62
C LEU A 380 -0.49 -6.77 4.43
N ALA A 381 -1.41 -7.36 5.19
CA ALA A 381 -1.77 -8.77 5.03
C ALA A 381 -2.35 -9.06 3.64
N GLU A 382 -3.15 -8.14 3.09
CA GLU A 382 -3.68 -8.20 1.72
C GLU A 382 -2.55 -8.24 0.69
N GLY A 383 -1.55 -7.36 0.83
CA GLY A 383 -0.38 -7.33 -0.05
C GLY A 383 0.43 -8.63 0.00
N ILE A 384 0.57 -9.24 1.18
CA ILE A 384 1.23 -10.55 1.33
C ILE A 384 0.42 -11.64 0.62
N LEU A 385 -0.90 -11.69 0.83
CA LEU A 385 -1.77 -12.66 0.16
C LEU A 385 -1.72 -12.51 -1.37
N GLY A 386 -1.72 -11.26 -1.86
CA GLY A 386 -1.58 -10.97 -3.29
C GLY A 386 -0.26 -11.46 -3.87
N HIS A 387 0.84 -11.37 -3.12
CA HIS A 387 2.13 -11.91 -3.53
C HIS A 387 2.18 -13.45 -3.50
N ILE A 388 1.55 -14.10 -2.52
CA ILE A 388 1.53 -15.57 -2.43
C ILE A 388 0.69 -16.15 -3.59
N ASN A 389 -0.38 -15.45 -3.98
CA ASN A 389 -1.27 -15.84 -5.09
C ASN A 389 -1.87 -17.26 -4.93
N ASP A 390 -2.20 -17.65 -3.70
CA ASP A 390 -2.81 -18.93 -3.35
C ASP A 390 -4.29 -18.75 -2.96
N VAL A 391 -5.17 -19.38 -3.74
CA VAL A 391 -6.63 -19.32 -3.57
C VAL A 391 -7.08 -19.98 -2.26
N LEU A 392 -6.51 -21.13 -1.90
CA LEU A 392 -6.89 -21.88 -0.69
C LEU A 392 -6.48 -21.12 0.57
N LEU A 393 -5.28 -20.53 0.55
CA LEU A 393 -4.80 -19.69 1.65
C LEU A 393 -5.68 -18.45 1.82
N TYR A 394 -6.02 -17.77 0.72
CA TYR A 394 -6.91 -16.61 0.74
C TYR A 394 -8.24 -16.93 1.45
N PHE A 395 -8.92 -18.00 1.03
CA PHE A 395 -10.20 -18.36 1.63
C PHE A 395 -10.05 -18.84 3.08
N SER A 396 -8.92 -19.43 3.45
CA SER A 396 -8.61 -19.79 4.84
C SER A 396 -8.44 -18.54 5.72
N CYS A 397 -7.71 -17.53 5.24
CA CYS A 397 -7.56 -16.23 5.91
C CYS A 397 -8.89 -15.51 6.08
N VAL A 398 -9.70 -15.50 5.02
CA VAL A 398 -11.04 -14.93 5.00
C VAL A 398 -11.92 -15.61 6.07
N ARG A 399 -12.03 -16.94 6.07
CA ARG A 399 -12.79 -17.70 7.09
C ARG A 399 -12.33 -17.35 8.51
N LYS A 400 -11.01 -17.34 8.74
CA LYS A 400 -10.42 -17.07 10.06
C LYS A 400 -10.74 -15.66 10.54
N ARG A 401 -10.62 -14.64 9.67
CA ARG A 401 -10.93 -13.25 10.05
C ARG A 401 -12.39 -13.08 10.44
N PHE A 402 -13.31 -13.60 9.63
CA PHE A 402 -14.74 -13.46 9.88
C PHE A 402 -15.25 -14.27 11.08
N SER A 403 -14.58 -15.37 11.43
CA SER A 403 -14.91 -16.12 12.65
C SER A 403 -14.72 -15.29 13.92
N LYS A 404 -13.83 -14.30 13.90
CA LYS A 404 -13.46 -13.48 15.06
C LYS A 404 -14.04 -12.07 15.03
N VAL A 405 -14.18 -11.46 13.85
CA VAL A 405 -14.66 -10.08 13.71
C VAL A 405 -15.83 -10.02 12.74
N LEU A 406 -17.01 -9.65 13.25
CA LEU A 406 -18.13 -9.20 12.42
C LEU A 406 -17.82 -7.78 11.89
N SER A 407 -17.01 -7.69 10.85
CA SER A 407 -16.84 -6.45 10.09
C SER A 407 -18.06 -6.23 9.19
N SER A 408 -18.34 -5.00 8.76
CA SER A 408 -19.30 -4.71 7.67
C SER A 408 -18.70 -4.98 6.29
N ASP A 409 -17.37 -4.94 6.16
CA ASP A 409 -16.66 -4.98 4.88
C ASP A 409 -16.01 -6.34 4.60
N ALA A 410 -15.96 -6.74 3.33
CA ALA A 410 -15.16 -7.89 2.92
C ALA A 410 -13.66 -7.53 2.98
N PRO A 411 -12.84 -8.26 3.76
CA PRO A 411 -11.41 -8.10 3.76
C PRO A 411 -10.83 -8.63 2.45
N PHE A 412 -9.67 -8.09 2.06
CA PHE A 412 -8.82 -8.63 0.99
C PHE A 412 -9.44 -8.61 -0.43
N ILE A 413 -10.28 -7.62 -0.74
CA ILE A 413 -11.03 -7.59 -2.01
C ILE A 413 -10.14 -7.41 -3.25
N HIS A 414 -9.05 -6.65 -3.16
CA HIS A 414 -8.15 -6.45 -4.29
C HIS A 414 -7.43 -7.77 -4.62
N THR A 415 -7.02 -8.51 -3.58
CA THR A 415 -6.43 -9.84 -3.75
C THR A 415 -7.44 -10.84 -4.32
N ALA A 416 -8.71 -10.80 -3.90
CA ALA A 416 -9.77 -11.64 -4.44
C ALA A 416 -9.90 -11.53 -5.97
N ARG A 417 -9.86 -10.31 -6.50
CA ARG A 417 -9.93 -10.04 -7.95
C ARG A 417 -8.76 -10.68 -8.68
N ASN A 418 -7.53 -10.46 -8.18
CA ASN A 418 -6.32 -10.95 -8.83
C ASN A 418 -6.25 -12.48 -8.83
N LEU A 419 -6.64 -13.10 -7.71
CA LEU A 419 -6.72 -14.56 -7.58
C LEU A 419 -7.74 -15.16 -8.54
N ARG A 420 -8.93 -14.56 -8.64
CA ARG A 420 -9.95 -15.01 -9.58
C ARG A 420 -9.49 -14.87 -11.03
N HIS A 421 -8.78 -13.80 -11.39
CA HIS A 421 -8.24 -13.66 -12.73
C HIS A 421 -7.17 -14.72 -13.04
N SER A 422 -6.33 -15.04 -12.05
CA SER A 422 -5.22 -15.99 -12.21
C SER A 422 -5.68 -17.46 -12.23
N ASN A 423 -6.64 -17.81 -11.36
CA ASN A 423 -7.16 -19.17 -11.24
C ASN A 423 -8.69 -19.15 -11.04
N PRO A 424 -9.46 -18.84 -12.10
CA PRO A 424 -10.89 -18.58 -12.00
C PRO A 424 -11.69 -19.81 -11.56
N GLY A 425 -11.34 -21.01 -12.05
CA GLY A 425 -12.07 -22.24 -11.73
C GLY A 425 -11.95 -22.63 -10.25
N GLU A 426 -10.73 -22.64 -9.71
CA GLU A 426 -10.52 -22.96 -8.29
C GLU A 426 -11.08 -21.86 -7.38
N PHE A 427 -10.92 -20.59 -7.76
CA PHE A 427 -11.50 -19.48 -7.00
C PHE A 427 -13.02 -19.57 -6.93
N ASP A 428 -13.69 -19.77 -8.07
CA ASP A 428 -15.15 -19.87 -8.13
C ASP A 428 -15.64 -21.11 -7.35
N LYS A 429 -14.92 -22.24 -7.40
CA LYS A 429 -15.21 -23.45 -6.61
C LYS A 429 -15.14 -23.18 -5.10
N GLN A 430 -14.09 -22.52 -4.63
CA GLN A 430 -13.93 -22.21 -3.20
C GLN A 430 -14.97 -21.17 -2.74
N LEU A 431 -15.28 -20.18 -3.58
CA LEU A 431 -16.35 -19.22 -3.32
C LEU A 431 -17.72 -19.91 -3.18
N VAL A 432 -18.05 -20.81 -4.11
CA VAL A 432 -19.28 -21.63 -4.07
C VAL A 432 -19.32 -22.47 -2.79
N THR A 433 -18.20 -23.09 -2.40
CA THR A 433 -18.10 -23.87 -1.16
C THR A 433 -18.47 -23.04 0.08
N LEU A 434 -18.06 -21.77 0.13
CA LEU A 434 -18.46 -20.87 1.21
C LEU A 434 -19.93 -20.42 1.13
N LEU A 435 -20.45 -20.21 -0.08
CA LEU A 435 -21.85 -19.82 -0.29
C LEU A 435 -22.82 -20.91 0.19
N ILE A 436 -22.41 -22.19 0.16
CA ILE A 436 -23.22 -23.33 0.61
C ILE A 436 -22.87 -23.82 2.02
N ASP A 437 -22.00 -23.09 2.73
CA ASP A 437 -21.56 -23.45 4.08
C ASP A 437 -22.75 -23.53 5.05
N ASN A 438 -22.63 -24.35 6.10
CA ASN A 438 -23.69 -24.50 7.09
C ASN A 438 -23.88 -23.24 7.94
N SER A 439 -22.81 -22.48 8.19
CA SER A 439 -22.85 -21.25 8.98
C SER A 439 -23.34 -20.06 8.15
N GLY A 440 -24.46 -19.45 8.56
CA GLY A 440 -24.98 -18.21 7.94
C GLY A 440 -23.97 -17.07 7.90
N ARG A 441 -23.07 -16.97 8.88
CA ARG A 441 -21.99 -15.97 8.91
C ARG A 441 -20.97 -16.18 7.79
N VAL A 442 -20.64 -17.44 7.49
CA VAL A 442 -19.70 -17.80 6.41
C VAL A 442 -20.32 -17.51 5.05
N ARG A 443 -21.62 -17.83 4.89
CA ARG A 443 -22.38 -17.49 3.67
C ARG A 443 -22.46 -15.98 3.45
N LEU A 444 -22.75 -15.20 4.49
CA LEU A 444 -22.77 -13.74 4.44
C LEU A 444 -21.43 -13.17 3.93
N MET A 445 -20.32 -13.68 4.47
CA MET A 445 -18.99 -13.32 4.04
C MET A 445 -18.76 -13.61 2.55
N ALA A 446 -19.13 -14.81 2.09
CA ALA A 446 -19.00 -15.22 0.69
C ALA A 446 -19.81 -14.32 -0.24
N ASN A 447 -21.05 -14.00 0.15
CA ASN A 447 -21.90 -13.08 -0.58
C ASN A 447 -21.33 -11.66 -0.65
N ARG A 448 -20.64 -11.18 0.40
CA ARG A 448 -19.97 -9.88 0.36
C ARG A 448 -18.80 -9.84 -0.59
N ILE A 449 -17.98 -10.91 -0.62
CA ILE A 449 -16.90 -11.06 -1.60
C ILE A 449 -17.49 -11.04 -3.01
N LEU A 450 -18.52 -11.86 -3.25
CA LEU A 450 -19.22 -11.93 -4.53
C LEU A 450 -19.81 -10.56 -4.94
N GLY A 451 -20.50 -9.88 -4.01
CA GLY A 451 -21.12 -8.58 -4.23
C GLY A 451 -20.10 -7.49 -4.56
N GLN A 452 -18.95 -7.47 -3.87
CA GLN A 452 -17.89 -6.51 -4.16
C GLN A 452 -17.19 -6.81 -5.50
N LEU A 453 -16.91 -8.07 -5.82
CA LEU A 453 -16.32 -8.46 -7.12
C LEU A 453 -17.19 -8.04 -8.31
N ARG A 454 -18.51 -7.99 -8.11
CA ARG A 454 -19.50 -7.51 -9.10
C ARG A 454 -19.54 -6.00 -9.19
N ARG A 455 -19.77 -5.32 -8.06
CA ARG A 455 -19.95 -3.86 -8.03
C ARG A 455 -18.71 -3.09 -8.42
N ALA A 456 -17.53 -3.54 -7.98
CA ALA A 456 -16.30 -2.77 -8.15
C ALA A 456 -15.59 -3.03 -9.48
N PHE A 457 -15.83 -4.18 -10.12
CA PHE A 457 -15.00 -4.65 -11.22
C PHE A 457 -15.74 -5.26 -12.41
N ASP A 458 -17.08 -5.31 -12.36
CA ASP A 458 -17.95 -5.97 -13.37
C ASP A 458 -17.47 -7.38 -13.78
N SER A 459 -16.76 -8.04 -12.85
CA SER A 459 -15.90 -9.18 -13.20
C SER A 459 -16.62 -10.52 -13.16
N VAL A 460 -17.81 -10.58 -12.55
CA VAL A 460 -18.53 -11.84 -12.27
C VAL A 460 -19.94 -11.82 -12.85
N THR A 461 -20.02 -11.95 -14.17
CA THR A 461 -21.28 -12.20 -14.89
C THR A 461 -21.60 -13.70 -15.00
N LYS A 462 -20.60 -14.58 -14.96
CA LYS A 462 -20.74 -16.04 -14.92
C LYS A 462 -19.65 -16.67 -14.04
N LEU A 463 -19.95 -17.84 -13.44
CA LEU A 463 -18.96 -18.69 -12.77
C LEU A 463 -18.23 -19.58 -13.78
N HIS A 464 -16.94 -19.80 -13.55
CA HIS A 464 -16.14 -20.80 -14.27
C HIS A 464 -16.31 -22.20 -13.68
N PHE A 465 -16.72 -22.28 -12.41
CA PHE A 465 -17.10 -23.52 -11.78
C PHE A 465 -18.51 -23.94 -12.24
N ASP A 466 -18.63 -25.18 -12.72
CA ASP A 466 -19.92 -25.73 -13.14
C ASP A 466 -20.75 -26.15 -11.91
N VAL A 467 -21.75 -25.33 -11.59
CA VAL A 467 -22.65 -25.53 -10.46
C VAL A 467 -23.56 -26.76 -10.62
N LEU A 468 -23.71 -27.30 -11.84
CA LEU A 468 -24.46 -28.54 -12.08
C LEU A 468 -23.74 -29.78 -11.54
N THR A 469 -22.44 -29.68 -11.28
CA THR A 469 -21.64 -30.75 -10.67
C THR A 469 -21.89 -30.92 -9.17
N LEU A 470 -22.54 -29.95 -8.52
CA LEU A 470 -22.95 -30.03 -7.11
C LEU A 470 -24.07 -31.07 -6.94
N ASP A 471 -24.14 -31.70 -5.77
CA ASP A 471 -25.30 -32.53 -5.40
C ASP A 471 -26.57 -31.67 -5.25
N ALA A 472 -27.75 -32.29 -5.35
CA ALA A 472 -29.03 -31.58 -5.36
C ALA A 472 -29.23 -30.67 -4.12
N LYS A 473 -28.80 -31.11 -2.93
CA LYS A 473 -28.90 -30.32 -1.70
C LYS A 473 -27.97 -29.11 -1.77
N SER A 474 -26.74 -29.28 -2.26
CA SER A 474 -25.79 -28.19 -2.46
C SER A 474 -26.24 -27.21 -3.54
N GLN A 475 -26.85 -27.67 -4.63
CA GLN A 475 -27.47 -26.80 -5.65
C GLN A 475 -28.59 -25.93 -5.06
N PHE A 476 -29.45 -26.54 -4.23
CA PHE A 476 -30.52 -25.82 -3.54
C PHE A 476 -29.97 -24.74 -2.60
N LYS A 477 -28.98 -25.11 -1.78
CA LYS A 477 -28.26 -24.18 -0.90
C LYS A 477 -27.63 -23.03 -1.69
N PHE A 478 -27.03 -23.33 -2.84
CA PHE A 478 -26.34 -22.35 -3.66
C PHE A 478 -27.28 -21.27 -4.18
N PHE A 479 -28.39 -21.62 -4.86
CA PHE A 479 -29.28 -20.58 -5.37
C PHE A 479 -29.97 -19.82 -4.24
N THR A 480 -30.28 -20.48 -3.13
CA THR A 480 -30.86 -19.84 -1.94
C THR A 480 -29.89 -18.80 -1.38
N SER A 481 -28.61 -19.14 -1.28
CA SER A 481 -27.55 -18.27 -0.79
C SER A 481 -27.32 -17.07 -1.70
N VAL A 482 -27.21 -17.29 -3.02
CA VAL A 482 -27.01 -16.21 -4.00
C VAL A 482 -28.18 -15.23 -4.02
N LEU A 483 -29.40 -15.73 -3.82
CA LEU A 483 -30.62 -14.91 -3.78
C LEU A 483 -30.95 -14.35 -2.38
N SER A 484 -30.18 -14.69 -1.35
CA SER A 484 -30.39 -14.18 0.01
C SER A 484 -29.91 -12.74 0.18
N GLU A 485 -28.98 -12.31 -0.67
CA GLU A 485 -28.48 -10.95 -0.69
C GLU A 485 -29.21 -10.11 -1.74
N TYR A 486 -29.58 -8.90 -1.30
CA TYR A 486 -30.46 -7.99 -2.03
C TYR A 486 -29.70 -7.27 -3.16
N LEU A 487 -29.23 -8.06 -4.12
CA LEU A 487 -28.63 -7.61 -5.36
C LEU A 487 -29.68 -7.57 -6.47
N GLU A 488 -29.54 -6.63 -7.38
CA GLU A 488 -30.39 -6.59 -8.58
C GLU A 488 -30.34 -7.93 -9.34
N PRO A 489 -31.47 -8.42 -9.88
CA PRO A 489 -31.55 -9.67 -10.60
C PRO A 489 -30.51 -9.83 -11.72
N LYS A 490 -30.15 -8.73 -12.40
CA LYS A 490 -29.11 -8.73 -13.45
C LYS A 490 -27.75 -9.22 -12.97
N TYR A 491 -27.45 -9.08 -11.68
CA TYR A 491 -26.24 -9.61 -11.09
C TYR A 491 -26.46 -11.03 -10.57
N SER A 492 -27.53 -11.33 -9.82
CA SER A 492 -27.69 -12.65 -9.17
C SER A 492 -28.11 -13.77 -10.13
N LEU A 493 -29.05 -13.54 -11.03
CA LEU A 493 -29.63 -14.61 -11.86
C LEU A 493 -28.64 -15.31 -12.78
N PRO A 494 -27.71 -14.63 -13.47
CA PRO A 494 -26.75 -15.29 -14.36
C PRO A 494 -25.90 -16.40 -13.71
N LEU A 495 -25.77 -16.43 -12.38
CA LEU A 495 -25.03 -17.51 -11.71
C LEU A 495 -25.84 -18.78 -11.47
N ILE A 496 -27.16 -18.65 -11.41
CA ILE A 496 -28.05 -19.72 -10.95
C ILE A 496 -28.95 -20.24 -12.08
N LEU A 497 -29.11 -19.50 -13.18
CA LEU A 497 -30.01 -19.89 -14.27
C LEU A 497 -29.62 -21.21 -14.94
N ASP A 498 -28.34 -21.59 -14.92
CA ASP A 498 -27.90 -22.90 -15.42
C ASP A 498 -28.54 -24.06 -14.63
N LEU A 499 -28.90 -23.86 -13.34
CA LEU A 499 -29.57 -24.88 -12.51
C LEU A 499 -30.99 -25.22 -12.95
N VAL A 500 -31.59 -24.45 -13.87
CA VAL A 500 -32.82 -24.86 -14.56
C VAL A 500 -32.61 -26.18 -15.31
N ASN A 501 -31.37 -26.49 -15.69
CA ASN A 501 -31.00 -27.76 -16.34
C ASN A 501 -30.47 -28.80 -15.33
N SER A 502 -30.68 -28.62 -14.03
CA SER A 502 -30.28 -29.60 -13.01
C SER A 502 -30.86 -30.98 -13.31
N GLY A 503 -30.09 -32.04 -13.03
CA GLY A 503 -30.59 -33.42 -13.11
C GLY A 503 -31.71 -33.71 -12.11
N ASN A 504 -31.83 -32.93 -11.03
CA ASN A 504 -32.84 -33.10 -9.99
C ASN A 504 -34.08 -32.23 -10.27
N GLU A 505 -35.24 -32.86 -10.44
CA GLU A 505 -36.50 -32.16 -10.75
C GLU A 505 -36.93 -31.18 -9.66
N VAL A 506 -36.71 -31.54 -8.39
CA VAL A 506 -37.12 -30.68 -7.27
C VAL A 506 -36.26 -29.41 -7.20
N VAL A 507 -34.97 -29.50 -7.54
CA VAL A 507 -34.10 -28.31 -7.67
C VAL A 507 -34.60 -27.41 -8.80
N ARG A 508 -34.93 -27.97 -9.97
CA ARG A 508 -35.46 -27.19 -11.10
C ARG A 508 -36.74 -26.47 -10.73
N GLU A 509 -37.70 -27.20 -10.17
CA GLU A 509 -39.00 -26.66 -9.79
C GLU A 509 -38.88 -25.60 -8.68
N ALA A 510 -38.09 -25.88 -7.64
CA ALA A 510 -37.86 -24.92 -6.56
C ALA A 510 -37.22 -23.62 -7.05
N LEU A 511 -36.28 -23.71 -8.00
CA LEU A 511 -35.71 -22.51 -8.61
C LEU A 511 -36.76 -21.73 -9.40
N ILE A 512 -37.61 -22.38 -10.19
CA ILE A 512 -38.69 -21.72 -10.95
C ILE A 512 -39.64 -20.99 -9.98
N CYS A 513 -40.11 -21.67 -8.94
CA CYS A 513 -40.94 -21.04 -7.90
C CYS A 513 -40.23 -19.87 -7.22
N ARG A 514 -38.91 -19.97 -7.01
CA ARG A 514 -38.15 -18.87 -6.43
C ARG A 514 -38.05 -17.67 -7.38
N LEU A 515 -37.92 -17.90 -8.69
CA LEU A 515 -37.94 -16.85 -9.71
C LEU A 515 -39.31 -16.16 -9.78
N GLU A 516 -40.41 -16.92 -9.69
CA GLU A 516 -41.78 -16.40 -9.58
C GLU A 516 -41.90 -15.43 -8.40
N LEU A 517 -41.54 -15.87 -7.19
CA LEU A 517 -41.54 -15.03 -5.99
C LEU A 517 -40.63 -13.79 -6.11
N LEU A 518 -39.48 -13.93 -6.76
CA LEU A 518 -38.55 -12.81 -6.97
C LEU A 518 -39.18 -11.69 -7.83
N THR A 519 -40.13 -12.02 -8.70
CA THR A 519 -40.86 -11.02 -9.50
C THR A 519 -41.74 -10.11 -8.64
N GLU A 520 -42.14 -10.52 -7.44
CA GLU A 520 -42.91 -9.65 -6.53
C GLU A 520 -42.06 -8.49 -6.01
N ASP A 521 -40.77 -8.76 -5.78
CA ASP A 521 -39.80 -7.79 -5.25
C ASP A 521 -39.17 -6.91 -6.34
N TYR A 522 -38.89 -7.48 -7.52
CA TYR A 522 -38.11 -6.82 -8.57
C TYR A 522 -38.85 -6.69 -9.92
N SER A 523 -40.07 -7.19 -10.03
CA SER A 523 -40.94 -7.03 -11.20
C SER A 523 -40.25 -7.38 -12.53
N ASN A 524 -40.30 -6.46 -13.50
CA ASN A 524 -39.72 -6.58 -14.83
C ASN A 524 -38.21 -6.88 -14.83
N LEU A 525 -37.46 -6.50 -13.79
CA LEU A 525 -36.01 -6.71 -13.75
C LEU A 525 -35.62 -8.19 -13.74
N VAL A 526 -36.46 -9.06 -13.17
CA VAL A 526 -36.27 -10.53 -13.23
C VAL A 526 -36.42 -11.01 -14.67
N LYS A 527 -37.49 -10.58 -15.35
CA LYS A 527 -37.77 -10.97 -16.74
C LYS A 527 -36.69 -10.48 -17.70
N GLU A 528 -36.23 -9.25 -17.52
CA GLU A 528 -35.12 -8.68 -18.29
C GLU A 528 -33.83 -9.46 -18.08
N ALA A 529 -33.49 -9.79 -16.82
CA ALA A 529 -32.30 -10.58 -16.52
C ALA A 529 -32.34 -11.99 -17.15
N ILE A 530 -33.50 -12.66 -17.16
CA ILE A 530 -33.68 -13.95 -17.85
C ILE A 530 -33.50 -13.80 -19.38
N LYS A 531 -34.13 -12.78 -19.99
CA LYS A 531 -33.99 -12.51 -21.43
C LYS A 531 -32.56 -12.16 -21.84
N ASN A 532 -31.85 -11.40 -21.01
CA ASN A 532 -30.47 -11.03 -21.27
C ASN A 532 -29.53 -12.24 -21.16
N TYR A 533 -29.84 -13.19 -20.28
CA TYR A 533 -29.07 -14.44 -20.16
C TYR A 533 -29.34 -15.41 -21.32
N TRP A 534 -30.60 -15.52 -21.76
CA TRP A 534 -31.01 -16.31 -22.93
C TRP A 534 -31.62 -15.42 -24.02
N PRO A 535 -30.78 -14.74 -24.84
CA PRO A 535 -31.28 -13.91 -25.94
C PRO A 535 -32.01 -14.75 -27.01
N VAL A 536 -31.63 -16.03 -27.14
CA VAL A 536 -32.36 -17.04 -27.92
C VAL A 536 -32.73 -18.17 -26.99
N MET A 537 -34.03 -18.37 -26.77
CA MET A 537 -34.56 -19.39 -25.86
C MET A 537 -34.93 -20.67 -26.61
N SER A 538 -34.56 -21.81 -26.06
CA SER A 538 -35.13 -23.10 -26.43
C SER A 538 -36.60 -23.20 -26.02
N ASN A 539 -37.34 -24.18 -26.55
CA ASN A 539 -38.74 -24.40 -26.20
C ASN A 539 -38.97 -24.56 -24.68
N GLU A 540 -38.08 -25.25 -23.97
CA GLU A 540 -38.18 -25.43 -22.52
C GLU A 540 -37.88 -24.13 -21.75
N GLN A 541 -36.87 -23.38 -22.16
CA GLN A 541 -36.57 -22.06 -21.59
C GLN A 541 -37.71 -21.07 -21.82
N GLN A 542 -38.34 -21.11 -22.99
CA GLN A 542 -39.49 -20.27 -23.32
C GLN A 542 -40.70 -20.61 -22.45
N LYS A 543 -40.97 -21.90 -22.19
CA LYS A 543 -42.04 -22.33 -21.27
C LYS A 543 -41.80 -21.79 -19.85
N LEU A 544 -40.57 -21.91 -19.34
CA LEU A 544 -40.21 -21.37 -18.03
C LEU A 544 -40.41 -19.85 -17.98
N TYR A 545 -39.87 -19.13 -18.97
CA TYR A 545 -39.98 -17.69 -19.04
C TYR A 545 -41.46 -17.25 -19.05
N ASN A 546 -42.30 -17.91 -19.85
CA ASN A 546 -43.74 -17.65 -19.91
C ASN A 546 -44.43 -17.92 -18.56
N ARG A 547 -44.04 -18.97 -17.85
CA ARG A 547 -44.57 -19.30 -16.52
C ARG A 547 -44.27 -18.19 -15.51
N VAL A 548 -43.01 -17.75 -15.44
CA VAL A 548 -42.59 -16.62 -14.57
C VAL A 548 -43.31 -15.32 -14.97
N GLU A 549 -43.46 -15.06 -16.28
CA GLU A 549 -44.18 -13.88 -16.76
C GLU A 549 -45.67 -13.90 -16.40
N ASN A 550 -46.32 -15.06 -16.50
CA ASN A 550 -47.73 -15.22 -16.15
C ASN A 550 -47.96 -15.02 -14.65
N TYR A 551 -47.15 -15.65 -13.79
CA TYR A 551 -47.21 -15.44 -12.34
C TYR A 551 -47.08 -13.95 -11.98
N SER A 552 -46.08 -13.27 -12.57
CA SER A 552 -45.87 -11.84 -12.35
C SER A 552 -47.09 -11.01 -12.74
N LYS A 553 -47.72 -11.31 -13.89
CA LYS A 553 -48.95 -10.62 -14.34
C LYS A 553 -50.10 -10.85 -13.37
N GLU A 554 -50.33 -12.09 -12.95
CA GLU A 554 -51.38 -12.44 -11.99
C GLU A 554 -51.20 -11.69 -10.67
N PHE A 555 -50.01 -11.75 -10.08
CA PHE A 555 -49.69 -11.03 -8.84
C PHE A 555 -49.90 -9.52 -8.94
N TYR A 556 -49.41 -8.89 -10.01
CA TYR A 556 -49.56 -7.43 -10.17
C TYR A 556 -51.00 -7.01 -10.49
N ASN A 557 -51.79 -7.87 -11.14
CA ASN A 557 -53.23 -7.64 -11.31
C ASN A 557 -53.95 -7.69 -9.95
N GLU A 558 -53.68 -8.72 -9.13
CA GLU A 558 -54.24 -8.80 -7.77
C GLU A 558 -53.80 -7.63 -6.89
N LEU A 559 -52.53 -7.22 -6.99
CA LEU A 559 -52.02 -6.06 -6.27
C LEU A 559 -52.70 -4.77 -6.75
N HIS A 560 -52.98 -4.64 -8.05
CA HIS A 560 -53.73 -3.51 -8.59
C HIS A 560 -55.15 -3.46 -8.01
N GLU A 561 -55.89 -4.58 -8.06
CA GLU A 561 -57.23 -4.69 -7.48
C GLU A 561 -57.23 -4.36 -5.98
N LYS A 562 -56.24 -4.86 -5.23
CA LYS A 562 -56.06 -4.52 -3.82
C LYS A 562 -55.87 -3.01 -3.61
N ASN A 563 -55.09 -2.36 -4.46
CA ASN A 563 -54.83 -0.92 -4.37
C ASN A 563 -56.06 -0.06 -4.75
N LEU A 564 -57.08 -0.62 -5.40
CA LEU A 564 -58.35 0.07 -5.64
C LEU A 564 -59.24 0.15 -4.38
N ILE A 565 -59.00 -0.72 -3.38
CA ILE A 565 -59.74 -0.74 -2.12
C ILE A 565 -59.15 0.32 -1.17
N ARG A 566 -59.83 1.46 -1.05
CA ARG A 566 -59.38 2.60 -0.25
C ARG A 566 -59.18 2.26 1.23
N GLU A 567 -59.97 1.34 1.77
CA GLU A 567 -59.88 0.87 3.15
C GLU A 567 -58.57 0.14 3.43
N LEU A 568 -57.92 -0.42 2.41
CA LEU A 568 -56.63 -1.09 2.52
C LEU A 568 -55.45 -0.14 2.27
N ASP A 569 -55.70 1.08 1.79
CA ASP A 569 -54.67 2.09 1.58
C ASP A 569 -54.28 2.77 2.92
N PRO A 570 -53.04 2.59 3.41
CA PRO A 570 -52.57 3.23 4.64
C PRO A 570 -52.58 4.76 4.56
N PHE A 571 -52.43 5.34 3.36
CA PHE A 571 -52.57 6.79 3.15
C PHE A 571 -53.99 7.28 3.38
N TYR A 572 -54.99 6.41 3.26
CA TYR A 572 -56.38 6.76 3.47
C TYR A 572 -56.81 6.45 4.91
N THR A 573 -56.57 5.23 5.40
CA THR A 573 -57.09 4.77 6.71
C THR A 573 -56.21 5.13 7.90
N GLN A 574 -54.91 5.32 7.70
CA GLN A 574 -53.94 5.56 8.77
C GLN A 574 -53.05 6.78 8.52
N MET A 575 -53.51 7.71 7.67
CA MET A 575 -52.75 8.88 7.20
C MET A 575 -52.01 9.64 8.29
N LYS A 576 -52.64 9.85 9.45
CA LYS A 576 -52.05 10.56 10.59
C LYS A 576 -50.80 9.85 11.11
N TYR A 577 -50.89 8.55 11.35
CA TYR A 577 -49.78 7.73 11.85
C TYR A 577 -48.73 7.53 10.77
N TYR A 578 -49.15 7.31 9.52
CA TYR A 578 -48.25 7.16 8.39
C TYR A 578 -47.41 8.42 8.13
N LYS A 579 -48.02 9.62 8.10
CA LYS A 579 -47.29 10.89 8.00
C LYS A 579 -46.32 11.10 9.16
N ALA A 580 -46.74 10.77 10.38
CA ALA A 580 -45.88 10.90 11.56
C ALA A 580 -44.68 9.93 11.50
N PHE A 581 -44.92 8.69 11.06
CA PHE A 581 -43.88 7.68 10.83
C PHE A 581 -42.92 8.13 9.72
N MET A 582 -43.41 8.45 8.53
CA MET A 582 -42.57 8.87 7.38
C MET A 582 -41.77 10.14 7.68
N SER A 583 -42.31 11.08 8.45
CA SER A 583 -41.58 12.27 8.91
C SER A 583 -40.43 11.91 9.86
N LYS A 584 -40.68 11.02 10.84
CA LYS A 584 -39.63 10.54 11.77
C LYS A 584 -38.61 9.66 11.06
N TYR A 585 -39.06 8.73 10.24
CA TYR A 585 -38.24 7.84 9.41
C TYR A 585 -37.37 8.65 8.46
N GLY A 586 -37.95 9.58 7.69
CA GLY A 586 -37.19 10.44 6.78
C GLY A 586 -36.13 11.28 7.50
N LYS A 587 -36.45 11.83 8.69
CA LYS A 587 -35.47 12.53 9.53
C LYS A 587 -34.37 11.60 10.03
N SER A 588 -34.72 10.41 10.51
CA SER A 588 -33.75 9.44 11.06
C SER A 588 -32.88 8.81 9.98
N PHE A 589 -33.46 8.50 8.81
CA PHE A 589 -32.77 8.03 7.62
C PHE A 589 -31.82 9.10 7.07
N ASN A 590 -32.26 10.36 6.96
CA ASN A 590 -31.38 11.47 6.57
C ASN A 590 -30.25 11.66 7.58
N GLN A 591 -30.53 11.62 8.89
CA GLN A 591 -29.49 11.68 9.92
C GLN A 591 -28.53 10.50 9.85
N GLY A 592 -29.02 9.29 9.58
CA GLY A 592 -28.23 8.09 9.37
C GLY A 592 -27.34 8.19 8.14
N LEU A 593 -27.88 8.67 7.02
CA LEU A 593 -27.13 8.98 5.80
C LEU A 593 -26.07 10.05 6.05
N THR A 594 -26.41 11.18 6.67
CA THR A 594 -25.46 12.24 6.99
C THR A 594 -24.33 11.73 7.89
N LYS A 595 -24.65 10.98 8.95
CA LYS A 595 -23.66 10.35 9.82
C LYS A 595 -22.78 9.33 9.07
N THR A 596 -23.34 8.54 8.16
CA THR A 596 -22.61 7.55 7.36
C THR A 596 -21.79 8.18 6.23
N VAL A 597 -22.18 9.37 5.76
CA VAL A 597 -21.43 10.19 4.79
C VAL A 597 -20.26 10.90 5.48
N GLU A 598 -20.47 11.39 6.70
CA GLU A 598 -19.42 11.97 7.56
C GLU A 598 -18.41 10.91 8.04
N GLN A 599 -18.89 9.70 8.36
CA GLN A 599 -18.08 8.52 8.67
C GLN A 599 -17.66 7.80 7.37
N LYS A 600 -16.66 8.36 6.68
CA LYS A 600 -16.03 7.80 5.46
C LYS A 600 -15.98 6.26 5.45
N SER A 601 -16.78 5.57 4.61
CA SER A 601 -16.40 4.21 4.15
C SER A 601 -17.14 3.69 2.90
N VAL A 602 -18.48 3.76 2.80
CA VAL A 602 -19.20 2.97 1.76
C VAL A 602 -20.06 3.80 0.81
N PHE A 603 -20.84 4.78 1.31
CA PHE A 603 -21.70 5.58 0.42
C PHE A 603 -20.93 6.52 -0.49
N HIS A 604 -19.78 7.06 -0.05
CA HIS A 604 -18.92 7.92 -0.87
C HIS A 604 -18.38 7.22 -2.14
N LYS A 605 -18.36 5.87 -2.17
CA LYS A 605 -17.97 5.06 -3.33
C LYS A 605 -19.15 4.73 -4.26
N LEU A 606 -20.39 4.89 -3.80
CA LEU A 606 -21.61 4.71 -4.60
C LEU A 606 -21.93 5.94 -5.45
N PHE A 607 -21.31 7.08 -5.15
CA PHE A 607 -21.41 8.30 -5.94
C PHE A 607 -20.25 8.36 -6.93
N THR A 608 -20.56 8.30 -8.23
CA THR A 608 -19.58 8.61 -9.29
C THR A 608 -19.05 10.02 -9.05
N LYS A 609 -17.73 10.16 -8.89
CA LYS A 609 -17.08 11.48 -8.82
C LYS A 609 -17.33 12.19 -10.15
N VAL A 610 -18.21 13.19 -10.16
CA VAL A 610 -18.39 14.08 -11.29
C VAL A 610 -17.48 15.28 -11.06
N GLU A 611 -16.49 15.47 -11.92
CA GLU A 611 -15.68 16.68 -11.90
C GLU A 611 -16.55 17.87 -12.31
N VAL A 612 -16.84 18.74 -11.35
CA VAL A 612 -17.57 19.98 -11.61
C VAL A 612 -16.54 21.04 -11.95
N ALA A 613 -16.56 21.55 -13.18
CA ALA A 613 -15.76 22.71 -13.56
C ALA A 613 -16.10 23.89 -12.64
N LYS A 614 -15.09 24.69 -12.27
CA LYS A 614 -15.26 25.95 -11.50
C LYS A 614 -16.29 26.84 -12.22
N GLY A 615 -17.54 26.80 -11.80
CA GLY A 615 -18.65 27.52 -12.44
C GLY A 615 -20.04 26.88 -12.33
N GLY A 616 -20.17 25.62 -11.91
CA GLY A 616 -21.48 25.01 -11.59
C GLY A 616 -22.35 24.63 -12.81
N GLY A 617 -21.74 24.49 -13.99
CA GLY A 617 -22.38 23.94 -15.18
C GLY A 617 -21.65 22.70 -15.70
N TRP A 618 -22.36 21.85 -16.44
CA TRP A 618 -21.77 20.71 -17.15
C TRP A 618 -22.11 20.75 -18.64
N LYS A 619 -21.27 20.11 -19.44
CA LYS A 619 -21.37 20.06 -20.91
C LYS A 619 -21.70 18.63 -21.34
N MET A 620 -22.76 18.42 -22.12
CA MET A 620 -23.03 17.13 -22.74
C MET A 620 -22.08 16.91 -23.93
N GLU A 621 -21.57 15.68 -24.10
CA GLU A 621 -20.59 15.34 -25.14
C GLU A 621 -21.12 15.59 -26.57
N SER A 622 -22.44 15.61 -26.75
CA SER A 622 -23.13 15.85 -28.01
C SER A 622 -23.60 17.29 -28.23
N SER A 623 -23.43 18.21 -27.28
CA SER A 623 -23.83 19.61 -27.43
C SER A 623 -22.81 20.60 -26.87
N ASN A 624 -22.67 21.75 -27.52
CA ASN A 624 -21.79 22.83 -27.05
C ASN A 624 -22.43 23.67 -25.92
N GLU A 625 -23.52 23.22 -25.32
CA GLU A 625 -24.27 23.96 -24.30
C GLU A 625 -23.82 23.60 -22.88
N ILE A 626 -23.61 24.64 -22.06
CA ILE A 626 -23.30 24.51 -20.64
C ILE A 626 -24.61 24.63 -19.86
N SER A 627 -25.09 23.50 -19.31
CA SER A 627 -26.33 23.45 -18.54
C SER A 627 -26.07 23.70 -17.05
N LYS A 628 -26.89 24.54 -16.39
CA LYS A 628 -26.84 24.73 -14.93
C LYS A 628 -27.23 23.45 -14.21
N PHE A 629 -26.43 23.04 -13.23
CA PHE A 629 -26.77 21.90 -12.35
C PHE A 629 -28.02 22.20 -11.52
N THR A 630 -29.11 21.48 -11.74
CA THR A 630 -30.35 21.62 -10.95
C THR A 630 -30.52 20.50 -9.91
N THR A 631 -30.25 19.24 -10.24
CA THR A 631 -30.26 18.12 -9.27
C THR A 631 -29.37 16.96 -9.71
N PHE A 632 -28.64 16.35 -8.78
CA PHE A 632 -28.03 15.03 -8.96
C PHE A 632 -28.99 14.01 -8.35
N SER A 633 -29.46 13.04 -9.13
CA SER A 633 -30.20 11.89 -8.62
C SER A 633 -29.46 10.61 -8.98
N ALA A 634 -29.14 9.82 -7.96
CA ALA A 634 -28.76 8.43 -8.13
C ALA A 634 -30.03 7.60 -7.88
N SER A 635 -30.42 6.78 -8.85
CA SER A 635 -31.46 5.77 -8.65
C SER A 635 -30.79 4.44 -8.30
N MET A 636 -31.33 3.79 -7.27
CA MET A 636 -30.91 2.44 -6.86
C MET A 636 -32.15 1.57 -6.76
N VAL A 637 -32.03 0.31 -7.16
CA VAL A 637 -33.12 -0.65 -7.07
C VAL A 637 -33.01 -1.40 -5.75
N PHE A 638 -34.12 -1.44 -5.02
CA PHE A 638 -34.27 -2.21 -3.79
C PHE A 638 -35.51 -3.11 -3.88
N PRO A 639 -35.52 -4.26 -3.16
CA PRO A 639 -36.68 -5.14 -3.16
C PRO A 639 -37.91 -4.45 -2.57
N ARG A 640 -39.08 -4.67 -3.17
CA ARG A 640 -40.36 -4.11 -2.70
C ARG A 640 -40.61 -4.38 -1.21
N THR A 641 -40.27 -5.56 -0.72
CA THR A 641 -40.45 -5.97 0.69
C THR A 641 -39.74 -5.03 1.67
N LEU A 642 -38.59 -4.46 1.30
CA LEU A 642 -37.89 -3.47 2.14
C LEU A 642 -38.74 -2.23 2.41
N PHE A 643 -39.64 -1.84 1.50
CA PHE A 643 -40.45 -0.63 1.67
C PHE A 643 -41.80 -0.90 2.33
N ILE A 644 -42.31 -2.13 2.22
CA ILE A 644 -43.65 -2.49 2.66
C ILE A 644 -43.63 -3.14 4.04
N ASN A 645 -42.56 -3.85 4.38
CA ASN A 645 -42.40 -4.50 5.67
C ASN A 645 -40.93 -4.56 6.10
N GLN A 646 -40.41 -3.41 6.56
CA GLN A 646 -39.03 -3.25 7.01
C GLN A 646 -38.65 -4.20 8.15
N ASP A 647 -39.54 -4.38 9.12
CA ASP A 647 -39.29 -5.24 10.28
C ASP A 647 -39.14 -6.71 9.86
N LEU A 648 -40.03 -7.18 8.97
CA LEU A 648 -39.90 -8.52 8.40
C LEU A 648 -38.64 -8.65 7.56
N PHE A 649 -38.29 -7.63 6.78
CA PHE A 649 -37.07 -7.62 5.97
C PHE A 649 -35.81 -7.77 6.83
N GLU A 650 -35.67 -6.94 7.87
CA GLU A 650 -34.53 -7.02 8.78
C GLU A 650 -34.55 -8.32 9.59
N TYR A 651 -35.73 -8.80 10.01
CA TYR A 651 -35.85 -10.11 10.65
C TYR A 651 -35.36 -11.25 9.77
N LEU A 652 -35.79 -11.32 8.51
CA LEU A 652 -35.37 -12.37 7.58
C LEU A 652 -33.85 -12.30 7.31
N ARG A 653 -33.31 -11.08 7.21
CA ARG A 653 -31.87 -10.85 7.08
C ARG A 653 -31.09 -11.32 8.32
N LEU A 654 -31.56 -11.02 9.53
CA LEU A 654 -30.92 -11.48 10.76
C LEU A 654 -31.06 -12.99 10.95
N ALA A 655 -32.21 -13.56 10.57
CA ALA A 655 -32.45 -14.99 10.58
C ALA A 655 -31.45 -15.72 9.67
N SER A 656 -31.26 -15.26 8.44
CA SER A 656 -30.33 -15.90 7.49
C SER A 656 -28.86 -15.89 7.95
N ILE A 657 -28.46 -14.87 8.71
CA ILE A 657 -27.12 -14.76 9.31
C ILE A 657 -26.93 -15.75 10.46
N ASN A 658 -27.98 -15.98 11.24
CA ASN A 658 -27.95 -16.87 12.41
C ASN A 658 -28.33 -18.31 12.08
N GLU A 659 -28.80 -18.59 10.86
CA GLU A 659 -29.27 -19.90 10.44
C GLU A 659 -28.11 -20.88 10.23
N ASP A 660 -28.21 -22.05 10.88
CA ASP A 660 -27.33 -23.20 10.67
C ASP A 660 -28.00 -24.22 9.76
N TRP A 661 -27.38 -24.48 8.60
CA TRP A 661 -27.87 -25.44 7.62
C TRP A 661 -27.38 -26.88 7.84
N SER A 662 -26.80 -27.20 9.01
CA SER A 662 -26.42 -28.56 9.39
C SER A 662 -27.57 -29.58 9.24
N ASN A 663 -28.77 -29.18 9.65
CA ASN A 663 -30.00 -29.98 9.55
C ASN A 663 -30.92 -29.54 8.39
N PHE A 664 -30.43 -28.75 7.43
CA PHE A 664 -31.22 -28.26 6.32
C PHE A 664 -31.61 -29.41 5.38
N LEU A 665 -32.90 -29.57 5.06
CA LEU A 665 -33.44 -30.62 4.20
C LEU A 665 -32.90 -32.04 4.56
N PRO A 666 -33.22 -32.57 5.75
CA PRO A 666 -32.69 -33.87 6.20
C PRO A 666 -33.19 -35.03 5.32
N GLN A 667 -34.36 -34.87 4.71
CA GLN A 667 -34.99 -35.85 3.81
C GLN A 667 -34.34 -35.94 2.43
N TRP A 668 -33.43 -35.02 2.09
CA TRP A 668 -32.69 -35.03 0.83
C TRP A 668 -31.34 -35.77 0.94
N ILE A 669 -31.09 -36.42 2.07
CA ILE A 669 -29.95 -37.32 2.25
C ILE A 669 -30.42 -38.72 1.80
N VAL A 670 -29.83 -39.20 0.70
CA VAL A 670 -29.99 -40.51 0.05
C VAL A 670 -31.15 -40.63 -0.95
N THR A 671 -30.82 -40.58 -2.25
CA THR A 671 -30.73 -41.77 -3.13
C THR A 671 -29.87 -41.38 -4.34
N ASN A 672 -28.74 -42.08 -4.53
CA ASN A 672 -27.99 -42.06 -5.78
C ASN A 672 -28.80 -42.72 -6.90
#